data_AF-A0AA40CQI3-F1
#
_entry.id   AF-A0AA40CQI3-F1
#
_cell.length_a   1.000
_cell.length_b   1.000
_cell.length_c   1.000
_cell.angle_alpha   90.00
_cell.angle_beta   90.00
_cell.angle_gamma   90.00
#
_symmetry.space_group_name_H-M   'P 1'
#
loop_
_entity.id
_entity.type
_entity.pdbx_description
1 polymer ?
#
loop_
_entity_poly.entity_id
_entity_poly.type
_entity_poly.pdbx_seq_one_letter_code
_entity_poly.pdbx_strand_id
1 'polypeptide(L)'
;MVPVQLNESANAALDREKTSAADSAVLHRHLDASFLSLAKGEGSYLVLEDGRKIFDGSGGAAVGCIGWGNQRVAEAVTRQILDVPYCPTIFYTTKAQEDLCRTLVETSNGHMARAYIVNSGSEAMEAAVKLARQYYLELDPPQPQRAQFISRKQSYHGITLGALAIGGHAARRAKFEPMLMKNVTQVSPCFEYRGKTPGESDEAYVERLTKELDDEFQRVGPDTVCAFVAEPVVGAALGCVPAVPGYFKAVRAVCENYGALLILDEVMCGMGRTGTLHAWEQEGVAPDIQTIGKGLGGGYQSIAGVLAGHRVVDTLAKGSSVFVHGHTYQGHPAGCAAALEVQKIIQEEGLLNNVQELAPILSNGLVEAVGGHPNVGNIRGRGFFWGIEFVADKETATPFPPEDHVAMDICEFALTKDYGVGVYPGGGSVDGIRGDHIIISPPYNVSRDDIQRPMAVGLSGGRAAADEEARAEVDVLNSRLEKTTQLTKKIQACLGRLEETGKAVRDVAGPLNGETKKLQLLGNNIESVISAIERLRQPADSKNDEERIIRMGPDKAGLSNYLASIKRLNKALGDMKASNLRSTKQTVDELQRLVKSGNTQLENAFDKLLRLETPRDIEPLHFITKNKAFPTLTQELITRLGLINEYVSGVYKRQGGSGESPIAKIYAELRSQRLSASLVNLAAASSNTAKKKNPDAIYRTGTNGIGTYAQAMEGLFLAEYENICSIFTREDWGPVFQATCQPALLELGRTLRELNNHIKAHMNTDCYLAYEIVEIISGLSNNLETRTGELKSSFAGFLRPVRDTAKSSLAELLEDTKRRVNALQVIPADGAPLPIVSETMQRLQSMVDFLRPISSIMVSLGDGGWRSTSASARGGGGGDAIPSLSSFDIGADGKEIFAHYCADTIDALMSALEGRARVLLQQRKPVMGVFLANSVAIIERMIRDSDLAPLLDARRGPLLDTWRKKAASLYTDTCKDISVHLFDVIHTSRGRPTSGGQNTIDSSAILKGLSSKDKENIKTKFAAFNLSFDEMVARHKQYSMEREVKQAFAKDVQNMIEPLYNRFWDRYHEVDKGKGKYVKYDKSAIAAVFLTLY
;
A
#
# COMPACT_ATOMS: atom_id res chain seq x y z
N MET A 1 26.15 31.02 30.42
CA MET A 1 24.96 31.47 29.67
C MET A 1 25.31 32.69 28.85
N VAL A 2 25.85 32.45 27.66
CA VAL A 2 25.74 33.28 26.45
C VAL A 2 25.61 32.21 25.35
N PRO A 3 24.54 32.17 24.55
CA PRO A 3 24.34 31.10 23.60
C PRO A 3 25.32 31.27 22.45
N VAL A 4 26.25 30.34 22.29
CA VAL A 4 27.00 30.17 21.04
C VAL A 4 26.02 29.50 20.08
N GLN A 5 25.59 30.26 19.08
CA GLN A 5 24.81 29.76 17.95
C GLN A 5 25.68 28.77 17.17
N LEU A 6 25.53 27.48 17.44
CA LEU A 6 25.65 26.48 16.39
C LEU A 6 24.74 26.93 15.25
N ASN A 7 25.26 26.89 14.03
CA ASN A 7 24.70 27.55 12.86
C ASN A 7 23.32 26.94 12.49
N GLU A 8 22.26 27.35 13.21
CA GLU A 8 20.86 26.92 13.04
C GLU A 8 20.38 27.11 11.59
N SER A 9 21.01 28.01 10.82
CA SER A 9 20.67 28.25 9.42
C SER A 9 20.99 27.09 8.48
N ALA A 10 21.93 26.18 8.81
CA ALA A 10 22.25 25.04 7.95
C ALA A 10 21.26 23.88 8.15
N ASN A 11 20.87 23.59 9.39
CA ASN A 11 19.86 22.55 9.71
C ASN A 11 18.44 23.01 9.37
N ALA A 12 18.09 24.28 9.59
CA ALA A 12 16.76 24.80 9.26
C ALA A 12 16.45 24.86 7.76
N ALA A 13 17.48 24.88 6.89
CA ALA A 13 17.31 24.81 5.44
C ALA A 13 17.00 23.37 4.97
N LEU A 14 17.63 22.36 5.59
CA LEU A 14 17.40 20.95 5.30
C LEU A 14 16.00 20.45 5.72
N ASP A 15 15.41 21.02 6.78
CA ASP A 15 14.11 20.57 7.30
C ASP A 15 12.90 21.10 6.51
N ARG A 16 13.05 22.14 5.68
CA ARG A 16 11.95 22.66 4.85
C ARG A 16 11.74 21.88 3.54
N GLU A 17 12.67 21.00 3.19
CA GLU A 17 12.75 20.34 1.87
C GLU A 17 12.63 18.81 1.95
N LYS A 18 12.39 18.28 3.14
CA LYS A 18 12.16 16.85 3.36
C LYS A 18 10.66 16.54 3.38
N THR A 19 10.27 15.43 2.77
CA THR A 19 8.92 14.89 2.92
C THR A 19 8.77 14.25 4.29
N SER A 20 7.82 14.74 5.09
CA SER A 20 7.48 14.21 6.42
C SER A 20 6.76 12.87 6.30
N ALA A 21 7.21 11.85 7.03
CA ALA A 21 6.53 10.56 7.10
C ALA A 21 5.13 10.66 7.71
N ALA A 22 4.91 11.60 8.65
CA ALA A 22 3.64 11.75 9.35
C ALA A 22 2.50 12.23 8.44
N ASP A 23 2.85 12.98 7.38
CA ASP A 23 1.91 13.55 6.42
C ASP A 23 1.86 12.72 5.11
N SER A 24 2.65 11.65 5.03
CA SER A 24 2.78 10.80 3.85
C SER A 24 1.77 9.65 3.86
N ALA A 25 1.13 9.41 2.72
CA ALA A 25 0.34 8.19 2.51
C ALA A 25 1.22 6.93 2.39
N VAL A 26 2.55 7.10 2.25
CA VAL A 26 3.50 5.99 2.19
C VAL A 26 3.80 5.51 3.61
N LEU A 27 3.64 4.20 3.86
CA LEU A 27 4.08 3.58 5.11
C LEU A 27 5.60 3.47 5.13
N HIS A 28 6.26 4.55 5.53
CA HIS A 28 7.71 4.59 5.68
C HIS A 28 8.19 3.63 6.79
N ARG A 29 9.43 3.14 6.68
CA ARG A 29 10.02 2.25 7.71
C ARG A 29 10.16 2.93 9.07
N HIS A 30 10.33 4.26 9.06
CA HIS A 30 10.30 5.15 10.22
C HIS A 30 9.15 6.13 9.99
N LEU A 31 8.17 6.12 10.89
CA LEU A 31 6.89 6.86 10.73
C LEU A 31 6.98 8.34 11.11
N ASP A 32 8.11 8.74 11.67
CA ASP A 32 8.44 10.07 12.17
C ASP A 32 9.64 10.70 11.46
N ALA A 33 10.26 9.98 10.52
CA ALA A 33 11.42 10.47 9.79
C ALA A 33 11.02 11.47 8.68
N SER A 34 12.01 12.26 8.25
CA SER A 34 11.88 13.17 7.10
C SER A 34 12.86 12.76 6.00
N PHE A 35 12.38 12.64 4.77
CA PHE A 35 13.15 12.06 3.65
C PHE A 35 13.50 13.10 2.59
N LEU A 36 14.71 13.02 2.02
CA LEU A 36 15.11 13.83 0.86
C LEU A 36 14.37 13.36 -0.40
N SER A 37 13.76 14.29 -1.12
CA SER A 37 13.06 14.00 -2.38
C SER A 37 14.03 13.91 -3.56
N LEU A 38 13.92 12.83 -4.34
CA LEU A 38 14.73 12.59 -5.55
C LEU A 38 14.01 13.12 -6.79
N ALA A 39 14.68 13.94 -7.59
CA ALA A 39 14.16 14.42 -8.89
C ALA A 39 14.52 13.49 -10.05
N LYS A 40 15.77 13.03 -10.11
CA LYS A 40 16.25 12.10 -11.16
C LYS A 40 17.57 11.43 -10.75
N GLY A 41 17.93 10.35 -11.45
CA GLY A 41 19.29 9.79 -11.40
C GLY A 41 19.98 9.96 -12.76
N GLU A 42 21.29 10.24 -12.74
CA GLU A 42 22.11 10.46 -13.94
C GLU A 42 23.54 9.97 -13.71
N GLY A 43 23.96 8.92 -14.43
CA GLY A 43 25.28 8.30 -14.24
C GLY A 43 25.47 7.81 -12.81
N SER A 44 26.59 8.15 -12.18
CA SER A 44 26.88 7.79 -10.78
C SER A 44 26.22 8.71 -9.74
N TYR A 45 25.27 9.56 -10.14
CA TYR A 45 24.72 10.60 -9.29
C TYR A 45 23.20 10.52 -9.17
N LEU A 46 22.70 10.84 -7.98
CA LEU A 46 21.31 11.13 -7.68
C LEU A 46 21.13 12.65 -7.58
N VAL A 47 20.10 13.17 -8.22
CA VAL A 47 19.77 14.61 -8.19
C VAL A 47 18.52 14.78 -7.35
N LEU A 48 18.64 15.55 -6.27
CA LEU A 48 17.53 15.90 -5.39
C LEU A 48 16.64 16.98 -6.04
N GLU A 49 15.41 17.15 -5.55
CA GLU A 49 14.49 18.21 -6.04
C GLU A 49 15.04 19.64 -5.85
N ASP A 50 15.91 19.84 -4.86
CA ASP A 50 16.61 21.11 -4.62
C ASP A 50 17.81 21.36 -5.57
N GLY A 51 18.10 20.42 -6.47
CA GLY A 51 19.17 20.47 -7.45
C GLY A 51 20.54 19.99 -6.95
N ARG A 52 20.70 19.60 -5.67
CA ARG A 52 21.92 18.97 -5.17
C ARG A 52 22.18 17.66 -5.91
N LYS A 53 23.45 17.43 -6.24
CA LYS A 53 23.94 16.17 -6.80
C LYS A 53 24.63 15.38 -5.69
N ILE A 54 24.10 14.19 -5.43
CA ILE A 54 24.65 13.23 -4.48
C ILE A 54 25.37 12.14 -5.30
N PHE A 55 26.66 11.96 -5.09
CA PHE A 55 27.39 10.81 -5.63
C PHE A 55 26.85 9.55 -4.95
N ASP A 56 26.31 8.63 -5.73
CA ASP A 56 25.75 7.38 -5.22
C ASP A 56 26.84 6.34 -5.00
N GLY A 57 27.56 6.50 -3.89
CA GLY A 57 28.67 5.63 -3.50
C GLY A 57 28.25 4.23 -3.09
N SER A 58 26.95 3.94 -2.95
CA SER A 58 26.45 2.61 -2.58
C SER A 58 25.48 1.99 -3.59
N GLY A 59 24.99 2.73 -4.59
CA GLY A 59 23.95 2.23 -5.49
C GLY A 59 22.65 1.89 -4.75
N GLY A 60 22.33 2.63 -3.69
CA GLY A 60 21.34 2.22 -2.67
C GLY A 60 21.83 1.01 -1.87
N ALA A 61 21.08 -0.09 -1.88
CA ALA A 61 21.53 -1.35 -1.27
C ALA A 61 22.42 -2.17 -2.23
N ALA A 62 23.40 -1.57 -2.90
CA ALA A 62 24.23 -2.15 -3.97
C ALA A 62 23.48 -2.53 -5.26
N VAL A 63 22.37 -1.86 -5.56
CA VAL A 63 21.48 -2.16 -6.70
C VAL A 63 21.97 -1.52 -8.00
N GLY A 64 22.31 -0.22 -7.97
CA GLY A 64 22.70 0.57 -9.15
C GLY A 64 24.08 0.20 -9.69
N CYS A 65 24.21 -0.94 -10.38
CA CYS A 65 25.49 -1.44 -10.86
C CYS A 65 26.05 -0.72 -12.09
N ILE A 66 25.22 -0.09 -12.93
CA ILE A 66 25.66 0.69 -14.09
C ILE A 66 25.29 2.19 -13.98
N GLY A 67 24.99 2.63 -12.75
CA GLY A 67 24.49 3.96 -12.48
C GLY A 67 23.03 4.14 -12.91
N TRP A 68 22.64 5.37 -13.18
CA TRP A 68 21.26 5.80 -13.36
C TRP A 68 21.04 6.47 -14.72
N GLY A 69 19.82 6.37 -15.26
CA GLY A 69 19.43 7.07 -16.49
C GLY A 69 20.01 6.49 -17.79
N ASN A 70 20.36 5.20 -17.84
CA ASN A 70 20.85 4.57 -19.06
C ASN A 70 19.71 4.40 -20.08
N GLN A 71 19.85 5.09 -21.21
CA GLN A 71 18.84 5.14 -22.26
C GLN A 71 18.61 3.78 -22.96
N ARG A 72 19.66 2.95 -23.09
CA ARG A 72 19.53 1.63 -23.74
C ARG A 72 18.58 0.72 -22.96
N VAL A 73 18.70 0.71 -21.64
CA VAL A 73 17.83 -0.10 -20.76
C VAL A 73 16.40 0.42 -20.81
N ALA A 74 16.20 1.73 -20.76
CA ALA A 74 14.87 2.34 -20.89
C ALA A 74 14.20 1.94 -22.21
N GLU A 75 14.93 2.02 -23.33
CA GLU A 75 14.42 1.63 -24.66
C GLU A 75 14.11 0.14 -24.75
N ALA A 76 14.93 -0.73 -24.16
CA ALA A 76 14.67 -2.16 -24.10
C ALA A 76 13.37 -2.48 -23.33
N VAL A 77 13.15 -1.81 -22.20
CA VAL A 77 11.93 -1.95 -21.38
C VAL A 77 10.72 -1.42 -22.14
N THR A 78 10.79 -0.21 -22.71
CA THR A 78 9.68 0.38 -23.48
C THR A 78 9.30 -0.51 -24.67
N ARG A 79 10.30 -1.01 -25.42
CA ARG A 79 10.04 -1.92 -26.54
C ARG A 79 9.34 -3.20 -26.10
N GLN A 80 9.78 -3.79 -24.98
CA GLN A 80 9.18 -5.01 -24.47
C GLN A 80 7.75 -4.79 -23.96
N ILE A 81 7.47 -3.67 -23.28
CA ILE A 81 6.13 -3.34 -22.79
C ILE A 81 5.15 -3.11 -23.95
N LEU A 82 5.60 -2.48 -25.03
CA LEU A 82 4.79 -2.26 -26.23
C LEU A 82 4.51 -3.55 -27.01
N ASP A 83 5.35 -4.57 -26.85
CA ASP A 83 5.20 -5.88 -27.49
C ASP A 83 4.37 -6.86 -26.64
N VAL A 84 4.95 -7.33 -25.52
CA VAL A 84 4.30 -8.24 -24.58
C VAL A 84 4.56 -7.73 -23.16
N PRO A 85 3.61 -6.99 -22.55
CA PRO A 85 3.80 -6.43 -21.22
C PRO A 85 3.70 -7.49 -20.11
N TYR A 86 2.94 -8.57 -20.33
CA TYR A 86 2.72 -9.65 -19.37
C TYR A 86 2.69 -11.01 -20.08
N CYS A 87 3.28 -12.02 -19.45
CA CYS A 87 3.34 -13.38 -19.96
C CYS A 87 2.98 -14.39 -18.87
N PRO A 88 1.84 -15.10 -18.95
CA PRO A 88 1.52 -16.17 -18.01
C PRO A 88 2.39 -17.41 -18.31
N THR A 89 3.46 -17.57 -17.53
CA THR A 89 4.54 -18.54 -17.77
C THR A 89 4.14 -20.03 -17.70
N ILE A 90 2.90 -20.31 -17.28
CA ILE A 90 2.33 -21.66 -17.34
C ILE A 90 2.01 -22.10 -18.78
N PHE A 91 1.76 -21.16 -19.69
CA PHE A 91 1.38 -21.45 -21.09
C PHE A 91 2.35 -20.89 -22.12
N TYR A 92 2.98 -19.75 -21.82
CA TYR A 92 3.76 -18.98 -22.79
C TYR A 92 5.14 -18.62 -22.25
N THR A 93 6.06 -18.32 -23.17
CA THR A 93 7.37 -17.71 -22.88
C THR A 93 7.57 -16.50 -23.79
N THR A 94 8.58 -15.68 -23.48
CA THR A 94 8.97 -14.53 -24.32
C THR A 94 10.43 -14.63 -24.72
N LYS A 95 10.78 -14.01 -25.84
CA LYS A 95 12.17 -13.94 -26.30
C LYS A 95 13.09 -13.30 -25.24
N ALA A 96 12.64 -12.22 -24.58
CA ALA A 96 13.43 -11.57 -23.52
C ALA A 96 13.75 -12.51 -22.36
N GLN A 97 12.77 -13.32 -21.92
CA GLN A 97 12.98 -14.31 -20.86
C GLN A 97 13.94 -15.43 -21.31
N GLU A 98 13.72 -16.01 -22.49
CA GLU A 98 14.58 -17.08 -23.02
C GLU A 98 16.03 -16.62 -23.25
N ASP A 99 16.22 -15.44 -23.84
CA ASP A 99 17.55 -14.88 -24.12
C ASP A 99 18.29 -14.55 -22.81
N LEU A 100 17.59 -13.99 -21.80
CA LEU A 100 18.17 -13.75 -20.47
C LEU A 100 18.59 -15.06 -19.81
N CYS A 101 17.67 -16.02 -19.70
CA CYS A 101 17.94 -17.32 -19.06
C CYS A 101 19.10 -18.06 -19.74
N ARG A 102 19.17 -18.01 -21.08
CA ARG A 102 20.27 -18.57 -21.86
C ARG A 102 21.59 -17.89 -21.51
N THR A 103 21.63 -16.56 -21.53
CA THR A 103 22.84 -15.77 -21.20
C THR A 103 23.36 -16.12 -19.80
N LEU A 104 22.46 -16.20 -18.80
CA LEU A 104 22.83 -16.53 -17.43
C LEU A 104 23.37 -17.97 -17.27
N VAL A 105 22.83 -18.92 -18.03
CA VAL A 105 23.31 -20.31 -18.02
C VAL A 105 24.66 -20.43 -18.74
N GLU A 106 24.81 -19.82 -19.92
CA GLU A 106 26.04 -19.88 -20.71
C GLU A 106 27.22 -19.24 -19.98
N THR A 107 26.98 -18.14 -19.26
CA THR A 107 28.01 -17.44 -18.48
C THR A 107 28.47 -18.19 -17.23
N SER A 108 27.75 -19.23 -16.80
CA SER A 108 28.17 -20.10 -15.70
C SER A 108 29.24 -21.13 -16.07
N ASN A 109 29.77 -21.10 -17.30
CA ASN A 109 30.81 -22.02 -17.79
C ASN A 109 30.44 -23.51 -17.65
N GLY A 110 29.16 -23.85 -17.83
CA GLY A 110 28.66 -25.23 -17.77
C GLY A 110 28.33 -25.75 -16.37
N HIS A 111 28.37 -24.91 -15.34
CA HIS A 111 28.00 -25.30 -13.98
C HIS A 111 26.47 -25.30 -13.75
N MET A 112 25.76 -24.33 -14.34
CA MET A 112 24.31 -24.19 -14.21
C MET A 112 23.59 -24.73 -15.43
N ALA A 113 22.41 -25.32 -15.24
CA ALA A 113 21.63 -25.94 -16.31
C ALA A 113 20.38 -25.13 -16.67
N ARG A 114 19.71 -24.52 -15.69
CA ARG A 114 18.46 -23.76 -15.90
C ARG A 114 18.41 -22.53 -14.99
N ALA A 115 17.72 -21.50 -15.48
CA ALA A 115 17.43 -20.28 -14.75
C ALA A 115 15.91 -20.17 -14.51
N TYR A 116 15.54 -19.66 -13.34
CA TYR A 116 14.16 -19.37 -12.94
C TYR A 116 14.07 -17.93 -12.45
N ILE A 117 13.22 -17.11 -13.08
CA ILE A 117 13.21 -15.65 -12.90
C ILE A 117 12.03 -15.20 -12.03
N VAL A 118 12.30 -14.35 -11.05
CA VAL A 118 11.35 -13.78 -10.07
C VAL A 118 11.61 -12.28 -9.87
N ASN A 119 10.85 -11.60 -9.01
CA ASN A 119 10.89 -10.13 -8.93
C ASN A 119 11.77 -9.61 -7.78
N SER A 120 12.15 -10.45 -6.83
CA SER A 120 12.96 -10.05 -5.68
C SER A 120 13.86 -11.17 -5.18
N GLY A 121 14.95 -10.81 -4.49
CA GLY A 121 15.85 -11.81 -3.88
C GLY A 121 15.17 -12.65 -2.80
N SER A 122 14.17 -12.11 -2.10
CA SER A 122 13.37 -12.89 -1.13
C SER A 122 12.56 -13.98 -1.83
N GLU A 123 11.92 -13.66 -2.96
CA GLU A 123 11.25 -14.67 -3.80
C GLU A 123 12.24 -15.72 -4.33
N ALA A 124 13.44 -15.30 -4.75
CA ALA A 124 14.46 -16.23 -5.24
C ALA A 124 14.87 -17.21 -4.15
N MET A 125 14.96 -16.77 -2.89
CA MET A 125 15.25 -17.67 -1.79
C MET A 125 14.09 -18.62 -1.44
N GLU A 126 12.84 -18.16 -1.48
CA GLU A 126 11.68 -19.04 -1.33
C GLU A 126 11.67 -20.14 -2.41
N ALA A 127 12.01 -19.77 -3.65
CA ALA A 127 12.14 -20.70 -4.77
C ALA A 127 13.27 -21.71 -4.54
N ALA A 128 14.48 -21.24 -4.17
CA ALA A 128 15.65 -22.10 -3.97
C ALA A 128 15.47 -23.11 -2.83
N VAL A 129 14.88 -22.71 -1.70
CA VAL A 129 14.58 -23.60 -0.56
C VAL A 129 13.57 -24.69 -0.96
N LYS A 130 12.52 -24.32 -1.71
CA LYS A 130 11.52 -25.27 -2.23
C LYS A 130 12.11 -26.21 -3.27
N LEU A 131 12.96 -25.70 -4.17
CA LEU A 131 13.66 -26.50 -5.16
C LEU A 131 14.57 -27.54 -4.51
N ALA A 132 15.34 -27.14 -3.48
CA ALA A 132 16.18 -28.05 -2.71
C ALA A 132 15.35 -29.15 -2.01
N ARG A 133 14.21 -28.80 -1.42
CA ARG A 133 13.31 -29.79 -0.82
C ARG A 133 12.74 -30.75 -1.86
N GLN A 134 12.28 -30.22 -3.00
CA GLN A 134 11.68 -31.03 -4.06
C GLN A 134 12.70 -31.99 -4.69
N TYR A 135 13.95 -31.57 -4.86
CA TYR A 135 15.05 -32.44 -5.32
C TYR A 135 15.11 -33.77 -4.53
N TYR A 136 15.04 -33.73 -3.19
CA TYR A 136 15.08 -34.97 -2.38
C TYR A 136 13.81 -35.79 -2.43
N LEU A 137 12.66 -35.15 -2.67
CA LEU A 137 11.39 -35.86 -2.88
C LEU A 137 11.36 -36.60 -4.21
N GLU A 138 12.18 -36.17 -5.18
CA GLU A 138 12.24 -36.73 -6.53
C GLU A 138 13.49 -37.58 -6.80
N LEU A 139 14.33 -37.80 -5.79
CA LEU A 139 15.38 -38.81 -5.86
C LEU A 139 14.78 -40.21 -6.03
N ASP A 140 15.59 -41.13 -6.57
CA ASP A 140 15.27 -42.55 -6.65
C ASP A 140 16.33 -43.36 -5.85
N PRO A 141 15.99 -43.92 -4.66
CA PRO A 141 14.71 -43.78 -3.96
C PRO A 141 14.53 -42.38 -3.30
N PRO A 142 13.29 -41.92 -3.09
CA PRO A 142 13.01 -40.62 -2.44
C PRO A 142 13.53 -40.54 -1.01
N GLN A 143 13.93 -39.33 -0.58
CA GLN A 143 14.39 -39.04 0.79
C GLN A 143 13.48 -38.02 1.49
N PRO A 144 12.24 -38.40 1.86
CA PRO A 144 11.24 -37.48 2.40
C PRO A 144 11.60 -36.91 3.77
N GLN A 145 12.50 -37.53 4.52
CA GLN A 145 12.99 -37.04 5.80
C GLN A 145 13.87 -35.78 5.69
N ARG A 146 14.43 -35.47 4.50
CA ARG A 146 15.25 -34.27 4.30
C ARG A 146 14.42 -33.00 4.24
N ALA A 147 14.29 -32.31 5.37
CA ALA A 147 13.51 -31.08 5.49
C ALA A 147 14.22 -29.96 6.26
N GLN A 148 15.41 -30.21 6.80
CA GLN A 148 16.17 -29.25 7.61
C GLN A 148 17.10 -28.38 6.75
N PHE A 149 17.38 -27.16 7.19
CA PHE A 149 18.36 -26.28 6.57
C PHE A 149 19.37 -25.80 7.61
N ILE A 150 20.63 -25.67 7.18
CA ILE A 150 21.69 -25.06 7.99
C ILE A 150 22.11 -23.77 7.29
N SER A 151 22.17 -22.66 8.02
CA SER A 151 22.71 -21.39 7.51
C SER A 151 23.71 -20.79 8.50
N ARG A 152 24.14 -19.56 8.27
CA ARG A 152 25.07 -18.87 9.19
C ARG A 152 24.33 -17.90 10.09
N LYS A 153 24.84 -17.71 11.31
CA LYS A 153 24.51 -16.54 12.14
C LYS A 153 24.98 -15.26 11.42
N GLN A 154 24.33 -14.13 11.70
CA GLN A 154 24.60 -12.84 11.05
C GLN A 154 24.57 -12.89 9.50
N SER A 155 23.64 -13.64 8.91
CA SER A 155 23.36 -13.62 7.46
C SER A 155 22.06 -12.89 7.12
N TYR A 156 21.91 -12.46 5.86
CA TYR A 156 20.66 -11.89 5.36
C TYR A 156 20.26 -12.52 4.02
N HIS A 157 19.16 -13.26 4.03
CA HIS A 157 18.63 -13.99 2.86
C HIS A 157 17.28 -13.47 2.35
N GLY A 158 16.73 -12.41 2.95
CA GLY A 158 15.45 -11.80 2.57
C GLY A 158 14.55 -11.45 3.76
N ILE A 159 13.31 -11.03 3.46
CA ILE A 159 12.35 -10.57 4.49
C ILE A 159 10.97 -11.26 4.42
N THR A 160 10.71 -12.12 3.42
CA THR A 160 9.57 -13.04 3.47
C THR A 160 9.77 -14.05 4.60
N LEU A 161 8.70 -14.66 5.14
CA LEU A 161 8.82 -15.51 6.33
C LEU A 161 9.79 -16.69 6.15
N GLY A 162 9.84 -17.31 4.96
CA GLY A 162 10.76 -18.40 4.67
C GLY A 162 12.20 -17.91 4.57
N ALA A 163 12.43 -16.88 3.75
CA ALA A 163 13.75 -16.26 3.58
C ALA A 163 14.32 -15.67 4.90
N LEU A 164 13.47 -15.03 5.71
CA LEU A 164 13.82 -14.49 7.02
C LEU A 164 14.16 -15.60 8.02
N ALA A 165 13.47 -16.75 7.96
CA ALA A 165 13.78 -17.90 8.79
C ALA A 165 15.15 -18.53 8.42
N ILE A 166 15.56 -18.46 7.15
CA ILE A 166 16.90 -18.87 6.70
C ILE A 166 17.98 -17.86 7.13
N GLY A 167 17.67 -16.56 7.14
CA GLY A 167 18.58 -15.50 7.59
C GLY A 167 18.97 -15.57 9.07
N GLY A 168 20.19 -15.13 9.39
CA GLY A 168 20.76 -15.06 10.75
C GLY A 168 20.74 -13.69 11.43
N HIS A 169 20.09 -12.69 10.83
CA HIS A 169 20.04 -11.33 11.38
C HIS A 169 19.06 -11.23 12.58
N ALA A 170 19.59 -11.36 13.80
CA ALA A 170 18.81 -11.45 15.05
C ALA A 170 17.78 -10.31 15.22
N ALA A 171 18.20 -9.04 15.07
CA ALA A 171 17.30 -7.90 15.23
C ALA A 171 16.10 -7.91 14.25
N ARG A 172 16.30 -8.34 12.99
CA ARG A 172 15.23 -8.42 11.99
C ARG A 172 14.27 -9.59 12.25
N ARG A 173 14.75 -10.67 12.87
CA ARG A 173 13.96 -11.85 13.22
C ARG A 173 13.13 -11.69 14.49
N ALA A 174 13.63 -10.95 15.47
CA ALA A 174 13.14 -10.97 16.85
C ALA A 174 11.61 -10.79 16.98
N LYS A 175 11.01 -9.86 16.22
CA LYS A 175 9.56 -9.60 16.25
C LYS A 175 8.71 -10.71 15.63
N PHE A 176 9.31 -11.55 14.77
CA PHE A 176 8.62 -12.55 13.96
C PHE A 176 8.95 -13.98 14.35
N GLU A 177 9.82 -14.22 15.33
CA GLU A 177 10.25 -15.57 15.76
C GLU A 177 9.10 -16.59 15.95
N PRO A 178 7.92 -16.23 16.51
CA PRO A 178 6.78 -17.16 16.60
C PRO A 178 6.23 -17.63 15.24
N MET A 179 6.46 -16.87 14.17
CA MET A 179 6.01 -17.14 12.79
C MET A 179 7.08 -17.79 11.91
N LEU A 180 8.35 -17.81 12.36
CA LEU A 180 9.46 -18.35 11.57
C LEU A 180 9.46 -19.87 11.58
N MET A 181 9.88 -20.46 10.45
CA MET A 181 10.01 -21.90 10.29
C MET A 181 11.01 -22.46 11.33
N LYS A 182 10.68 -23.62 11.91
CA LYS A 182 11.49 -24.25 12.99
C LYS A 182 12.49 -25.29 12.47
N ASN A 183 12.54 -25.51 11.17
CA ASN A 183 13.43 -26.45 10.49
C ASN A 183 14.72 -25.79 9.94
N VAL A 184 15.18 -24.73 10.60
CA VAL A 184 16.41 -24.01 10.24
C VAL A 184 17.29 -23.89 11.47
N THR A 185 18.56 -24.19 11.29
CA THR A 185 19.60 -24.10 12.33
C THR A 185 20.79 -23.30 11.81
N GLN A 186 21.68 -22.85 12.71
CA GLN A 186 22.69 -21.85 12.38
C GLN A 186 24.05 -22.14 13.00
N VAL A 187 25.10 -22.05 12.16
CA VAL A 187 26.51 -22.12 12.57
C VAL A 187 27.18 -20.75 12.50
N SER A 188 28.36 -20.61 13.09
CA SER A 188 29.11 -19.35 13.09
C SER A 188 29.50 -18.89 11.68
N PRO A 189 29.53 -17.57 11.41
CA PRO A 189 30.05 -17.06 10.14
C PRO A 189 31.58 -17.17 10.08
N CYS A 190 32.11 -17.23 8.86
CA CYS A 190 33.53 -17.01 8.60
C CYS A 190 33.79 -15.49 8.61
N PHE A 191 34.22 -14.98 9.75
CA PHE A 191 34.50 -13.56 9.96
C PHE A 191 35.80 -13.40 10.76
N GLU A 192 36.92 -13.31 10.05
CA GLU A 192 38.26 -13.35 10.67
C GLU A 192 38.47 -12.31 11.77
N TYR A 193 37.99 -11.07 11.57
CA TYR A 193 38.22 -9.96 12.49
C TYR A 193 37.65 -10.20 13.89
N ARG A 194 36.56 -10.96 14.00
CA ARG A 194 35.88 -11.26 15.29
C ARG A 194 35.93 -12.72 15.70
N GLY A 195 36.00 -13.63 14.73
CA GLY A 195 35.87 -15.07 14.93
C GLY A 195 37.21 -15.78 15.10
N LYS A 196 38.32 -15.19 14.65
CA LYS A 196 39.66 -15.79 14.69
C LYS A 196 40.33 -15.50 16.03
N THR A 197 40.91 -16.52 16.64
CA THR A 197 41.62 -16.37 17.91
C THR A 197 43.04 -15.81 17.68
N PRO A 198 43.62 -15.07 18.65
CA PRO A 198 44.97 -14.50 18.48
C PRO A 198 46.01 -15.58 18.15
N GLY A 199 46.68 -15.44 17.01
CA GLY A 199 47.70 -16.38 16.53
C GLY A 199 47.18 -17.61 15.77
N GLU A 200 45.86 -17.78 15.60
CA GLU A 200 45.29 -18.82 14.73
C GLU A 200 45.70 -18.56 13.28
N SER A 201 45.98 -19.60 12.48
CA SER A 201 46.17 -19.45 11.04
C SER A 201 44.81 -19.46 10.32
N ASP A 202 44.76 -19.07 9.04
CA ASP A 202 43.51 -19.18 8.27
C ASP A 202 43.07 -20.64 8.15
N GLU A 203 44.02 -21.56 7.96
CA GLU A 203 43.76 -22.98 7.84
C GLU A 203 43.15 -23.56 9.13
N ALA A 204 43.72 -23.21 10.29
CA ALA A 204 43.19 -23.63 11.59
C ALA A 204 41.79 -23.06 11.85
N TYR A 205 41.55 -21.81 11.45
CA TYR A 205 40.24 -21.18 11.57
C TYR A 205 39.19 -21.88 10.69
N VAL A 206 39.54 -22.18 9.43
CA VAL A 206 38.69 -22.95 8.51
C VAL A 206 38.41 -24.35 9.06
N GLU A 207 39.41 -25.05 9.59
CA GLU A 207 39.24 -26.38 10.18
C GLU A 207 38.23 -26.34 11.34
N ARG A 208 38.32 -25.34 12.21
CA ARG A 208 37.38 -25.17 13.33
C ARG A 208 35.94 -24.90 12.88
N LEU A 209 35.74 -24.01 11.91
CA LEU A 209 34.40 -23.74 11.36
C LEU A 209 33.83 -24.94 10.60
N THR A 210 34.69 -25.68 9.90
CA THR A 210 34.31 -26.91 9.19
C THR A 210 33.87 -27.98 10.17
N LYS A 211 34.60 -28.13 11.28
CA LYS A 211 34.22 -29.01 12.38
C LYS A 211 32.89 -28.60 13.02
N GLU A 212 32.66 -27.30 13.25
CA GLU A 212 31.38 -26.82 13.77
C GLU A 212 30.22 -27.18 12.82
N LEU A 213 30.41 -27.03 11.51
CA LEU A 213 29.41 -27.41 10.52
C LEU A 213 29.15 -28.93 10.54
N ASP A 214 30.21 -29.74 10.58
CA ASP A 214 30.12 -31.19 10.68
C ASP A 214 29.35 -31.64 11.93
N ASP A 215 29.70 -31.08 13.09
CA ASP A 215 29.03 -31.34 14.38
C ASP A 215 27.54 -30.95 14.31
N GLU A 216 27.20 -29.87 13.59
CA GLU A 216 25.82 -29.44 13.42
C GLU A 216 25.02 -30.38 12.51
N PHE A 217 25.61 -30.88 11.42
CA PHE A 217 24.98 -31.93 10.60
C PHE A 217 24.68 -33.18 11.45
N GLN A 218 25.63 -33.60 12.28
CA GLN A 218 25.45 -34.73 13.21
C GLN A 218 24.33 -34.46 14.22
N ARG A 219 24.29 -33.26 14.80
CA ARG A 219 23.30 -32.87 15.81
C ARG A 219 21.87 -32.81 15.25
N VAL A 220 21.71 -32.26 14.05
CA VAL A 220 20.40 -32.11 13.39
C VAL A 220 19.90 -33.43 12.82
N GLY A 221 20.82 -34.33 12.44
CA GLY A 221 20.53 -35.56 11.73
C GLY A 221 21.05 -35.46 10.29
N PRO A 222 22.19 -36.10 9.96
CA PRO A 222 22.86 -35.93 8.67
C PRO A 222 21.99 -36.23 7.44
N ASP A 223 21.06 -37.17 7.59
CA ASP A 223 20.12 -37.61 6.57
C ASP A 223 18.84 -36.76 6.52
N THR A 224 18.73 -35.71 7.35
CA THR A 224 17.56 -34.82 7.42
C THR A 224 17.78 -33.43 6.82
N VAL A 225 19.03 -33.07 6.50
CA VAL A 225 19.39 -31.74 5.99
C VAL A 225 19.25 -31.67 4.47
N CYS A 226 18.48 -30.72 3.96
CA CYS A 226 18.39 -30.42 2.54
C CYS A 226 19.67 -29.75 2.02
N ALA A 227 20.04 -28.64 2.67
CA ALA A 227 21.06 -27.75 2.16
C ALA A 227 21.76 -26.93 3.24
N PHE A 228 22.99 -26.54 2.94
CA PHE A 228 23.69 -25.44 3.59
C PHE A 228 23.52 -24.16 2.76
N VAL A 229 23.17 -23.04 3.41
CA VAL A 229 22.88 -21.76 2.74
C VAL A 229 23.83 -20.67 3.23
N ALA A 230 24.52 -19.99 2.30
CA ALA A 230 25.46 -18.92 2.64
C ALA A 230 25.61 -17.87 1.52
N GLU A 231 25.90 -16.63 1.88
CA GLU A 231 26.41 -15.59 0.99
C GLU A 231 27.95 -15.75 0.84
N PRO A 232 28.52 -15.78 -0.38
CA PRO A 232 29.98 -15.78 -0.57
C PRO A 232 30.70 -14.60 0.10
N VAL A 233 30.13 -13.40 -0.08
CA VAL A 233 30.52 -12.19 0.66
C VAL A 233 29.27 -11.64 1.34
N VAL A 234 29.26 -11.59 2.67
CA VAL A 234 28.08 -11.20 3.44
C VAL A 234 27.88 -9.71 3.35
N GLY A 235 26.72 -9.28 2.83
CA GLY A 235 26.43 -7.87 2.61
C GLY A 235 25.98 -7.14 3.86
N ALA A 236 24.71 -6.75 3.90
CA ALA A 236 24.16 -5.85 4.93
C ALA A 236 24.23 -6.36 6.38
N ALA A 237 24.36 -7.67 6.61
CA ALA A 237 24.37 -8.23 7.96
C ALA A 237 25.76 -8.16 8.63
N LEU A 238 26.84 -8.19 7.85
CA LEU A 238 28.21 -8.16 8.35
C LEU A 238 29.07 -7.09 7.68
N GLY A 239 28.55 -6.23 6.82
CA GLY A 239 29.35 -5.19 6.16
C GLY A 239 30.42 -5.75 5.25
N CYS A 240 30.01 -6.44 4.18
CA CYS A 240 30.87 -6.93 3.10
C CYS A 240 31.99 -7.90 3.55
N VAL A 241 31.73 -8.80 4.50
CA VAL A 241 32.73 -9.80 4.95
C VAL A 241 32.94 -10.88 3.89
N PRO A 242 34.16 -11.01 3.30
CA PRO A 242 34.53 -12.18 2.54
C PRO A 242 34.92 -13.35 3.48
N ALA A 243 34.80 -14.58 2.99
CA ALA A 243 35.39 -15.72 3.67
C ALA A 243 36.93 -15.75 3.50
N VAL A 244 37.64 -16.33 4.49
CA VAL A 244 39.07 -16.61 4.35
C VAL A 244 39.32 -17.73 3.32
N PRO A 245 40.50 -17.76 2.68
CA PRO A 245 40.80 -18.77 1.65
C PRO A 245 40.55 -20.20 2.13
N GLY A 246 39.92 -21.01 1.26
CA GLY A 246 39.66 -22.43 1.52
C GLY A 246 38.38 -22.75 2.28
N TYR A 247 37.72 -21.76 2.91
CA TYR A 247 36.48 -21.96 3.66
C TYR A 247 35.37 -22.65 2.83
N PHE A 248 35.04 -22.11 1.65
CA PHE A 248 33.96 -22.68 0.83
C PHE A 248 34.30 -24.05 0.23
N LYS A 249 35.58 -24.35 0.00
CA LYS A 249 36.02 -25.70 -0.39
C LYS A 249 35.77 -26.71 0.73
N ALA A 250 36.05 -26.32 1.98
CA ALA A 250 35.79 -27.16 3.14
C ALA A 250 34.28 -27.35 3.39
N VAL A 251 33.48 -26.28 3.30
CA VAL A 251 32.01 -26.35 3.37
C VAL A 251 31.44 -27.28 2.29
N ARG A 252 31.91 -27.16 1.05
CA ARG A 252 31.50 -28.03 -0.05
C ARG A 252 31.78 -29.50 0.25
N ALA A 253 32.97 -29.81 0.76
CA ALA A 253 33.33 -31.18 1.14
C ALA A 253 32.38 -31.72 2.24
N VAL A 254 32.00 -30.91 3.22
CA VAL A 254 31.02 -31.31 4.25
C VAL A 254 29.64 -31.56 3.63
N CYS A 255 29.16 -30.68 2.75
CA CYS A 255 27.89 -30.89 2.05
C CYS A 255 27.90 -32.19 1.23
N GLU A 256 28.99 -32.47 0.51
CA GLU A 256 29.16 -33.69 -0.27
C GLU A 256 29.18 -34.94 0.61
N ASN A 257 29.88 -34.92 1.75
CA ASN A 257 29.94 -36.03 2.71
C ASN A 257 28.54 -36.43 3.20
N TYR A 258 27.66 -35.47 3.41
CA TYR A 258 26.29 -35.71 3.90
C TYR A 258 25.24 -35.77 2.79
N GLY A 259 25.66 -35.60 1.53
CA GLY A 259 24.78 -35.56 0.37
C GLY A 259 23.85 -34.33 0.33
N ALA A 260 24.13 -33.30 1.14
CA ALA A 260 23.40 -32.03 1.19
C ALA A 260 23.70 -31.15 -0.02
N LEU A 261 22.79 -30.25 -0.39
CA LEU A 261 23.02 -29.26 -1.46
C LEU A 261 23.72 -28.03 -0.90
N LEU A 262 24.56 -27.39 -1.71
CA LEU A 262 25.13 -26.07 -1.43
C LEU A 262 24.32 -24.99 -2.15
N ILE A 263 23.70 -24.09 -1.38
CA ILE A 263 23.01 -22.91 -1.91
C ILE A 263 23.85 -21.67 -1.61
N LEU A 264 24.28 -20.97 -2.66
CA LEU A 264 24.98 -19.69 -2.52
C LEU A 264 24.07 -18.52 -2.88
N ASP A 265 23.86 -17.64 -1.90
CA ASP A 265 23.09 -16.43 -2.06
C ASP A 265 23.98 -15.29 -2.56
N GLU A 266 23.88 -15.03 -3.86
CA GLU A 266 24.64 -13.99 -4.54
C GLU A 266 23.78 -12.80 -4.96
N VAL A 267 22.60 -12.63 -4.34
CA VAL A 267 21.71 -11.51 -4.64
C VAL A 267 22.43 -10.17 -4.48
N MET A 268 23.33 -10.02 -3.50
CA MET A 268 24.08 -8.77 -3.27
C MET A 268 25.52 -8.79 -3.76
N CYS A 269 26.24 -9.91 -3.60
CA CYS A 269 27.68 -9.98 -3.89
C CYS A 269 28.05 -10.51 -5.28
N GLY A 270 27.10 -11.12 -6.00
CA GLY A 270 27.32 -11.61 -7.36
C GLY A 270 27.01 -10.56 -8.42
N MET A 271 26.80 -11.04 -9.64
CA MET A 271 26.51 -10.24 -10.83
C MET A 271 27.53 -9.10 -11.03
N GLY A 272 28.82 -9.43 -10.92
CA GLY A 272 29.93 -8.50 -11.16
C GLY A 272 30.43 -7.71 -9.95
N ARG A 273 29.66 -7.68 -8.85
CA ARG A 273 29.89 -6.74 -7.74
C ARG A 273 31.24 -6.92 -7.06
N THR A 274 31.68 -8.18 -6.95
CA THR A 274 32.95 -8.59 -6.35
C THR A 274 34.10 -8.66 -7.34
N GLY A 275 33.90 -8.26 -8.60
CA GLY A 275 34.93 -8.24 -9.66
C GLY A 275 34.88 -9.44 -10.62
N THR A 276 34.17 -10.51 -10.27
CA THR A 276 33.82 -11.61 -11.17
C THR A 276 32.30 -11.65 -11.37
N LEU A 277 31.81 -12.30 -12.44
CA LEU A 277 30.38 -12.32 -12.71
C LEU A 277 29.64 -13.07 -11.61
N HIS A 278 30.16 -14.24 -11.22
CA HIS A 278 29.69 -14.95 -10.05
C HIS A 278 30.76 -14.89 -8.96
N ALA A 279 30.36 -14.59 -7.72
CA ALA A 279 31.31 -14.46 -6.60
C ALA A 279 31.98 -15.80 -6.27
N TRP A 280 31.27 -16.92 -6.47
CA TRP A 280 31.79 -18.27 -6.27
C TRP A 280 32.96 -18.64 -7.19
N GLU A 281 33.17 -17.93 -8.29
CA GLU A 281 34.33 -18.14 -9.18
C GLU A 281 35.65 -17.89 -8.44
N GLN A 282 35.68 -16.89 -7.56
CA GLN A 282 36.85 -16.55 -6.74
C GLN A 282 37.09 -17.58 -5.61
N GLU A 283 36.04 -18.31 -5.21
CA GLU A 283 36.15 -19.41 -4.24
C GLU A 283 36.59 -20.72 -4.89
N GLY A 284 36.43 -20.83 -6.22
CA GLY A 284 36.67 -22.07 -6.97
C GLY A 284 35.68 -23.19 -6.64
N VAL A 285 34.45 -22.84 -6.23
CA VAL A 285 33.42 -23.78 -5.78
C VAL A 285 32.06 -23.39 -6.35
N ALA A 286 31.58 -24.08 -7.38
CA ALA A 286 30.23 -23.87 -7.89
C ALA A 286 29.17 -24.41 -6.91
N PRO A 287 28.06 -23.68 -6.68
CA PRO A 287 26.94 -24.18 -5.88
C PRO A 287 26.05 -25.14 -6.68
N ASP A 288 25.20 -25.89 -5.98
CA ASP A 288 24.14 -26.66 -6.64
C ASP A 288 22.96 -25.75 -7.03
N ILE A 289 22.73 -24.68 -6.25
CA ILE A 289 21.73 -23.65 -6.51
C ILE A 289 22.33 -22.28 -6.17
N GLN A 290 22.23 -21.33 -7.09
CA GLN A 290 22.65 -19.94 -6.89
C GLN A 290 21.43 -19.01 -6.94
N THR A 291 21.33 -18.04 -6.05
CA THR A 291 20.39 -16.93 -6.20
C THR A 291 21.10 -15.66 -6.66
N ILE A 292 20.45 -14.90 -7.54
CA ILE A 292 20.97 -13.66 -8.13
C ILE A 292 19.89 -12.56 -8.08
N GLY A 293 20.31 -11.31 -8.12
CA GLY A 293 19.43 -10.13 -8.06
C GLY A 293 20.23 -8.85 -8.23
N LYS A 294 19.78 -7.73 -7.66
CA LYS A 294 20.49 -6.43 -7.62
C LYS A 294 21.24 -6.08 -8.91
N GLY A 295 22.54 -6.40 -8.99
CA GLY A 295 23.39 -6.19 -10.17
C GLY A 295 22.89 -6.88 -11.45
N LEU A 296 21.97 -7.84 -11.35
CA LEU A 296 21.26 -8.46 -12.48
C LEU A 296 20.47 -7.43 -13.29
N GLY A 297 19.68 -6.59 -12.63
CA GLY A 297 18.78 -5.63 -13.28
C GLY A 297 19.17 -4.16 -13.10
N GLY A 298 20.20 -3.87 -12.30
CA GLY A 298 20.74 -2.52 -12.12
C GLY A 298 19.78 -1.48 -11.52
N GLY A 299 18.61 -1.91 -11.02
CA GLY A 299 17.58 -1.02 -10.47
C GLY A 299 16.61 -0.44 -11.51
N TYR A 300 16.71 -0.80 -12.78
CA TYR A 300 15.80 -0.32 -13.84
C TYR A 300 14.44 -1.01 -13.83
N GLN A 301 14.41 -2.27 -13.34
CA GLN A 301 13.21 -3.05 -13.05
C GLN A 301 13.47 -3.98 -11.86
N SER A 302 12.40 -4.37 -11.16
CA SER A 302 12.47 -5.40 -10.11
C SER A 302 12.71 -6.78 -10.75
N ILE A 303 13.84 -7.40 -10.46
CA ILE A 303 14.18 -8.73 -10.98
C ILE A 303 15.24 -9.43 -10.11
N ALA A 304 15.09 -10.75 -10.00
CA ALA A 304 16.00 -11.68 -9.37
C ALA A 304 15.85 -13.06 -10.04
N GLY A 305 16.67 -14.04 -9.64
CA GLY A 305 16.55 -15.37 -10.19
C GLY A 305 17.27 -16.44 -9.40
N VAL A 306 16.98 -17.69 -9.77
CA VAL A 306 17.63 -18.90 -9.29
C VAL A 306 18.31 -19.57 -10.48
N LEU A 307 19.60 -19.88 -10.37
CA LEU A 307 20.31 -20.76 -11.28
C LEU A 307 20.45 -22.13 -10.60
N ALA A 308 20.03 -23.18 -11.28
CA ALA A 308 20.06 -24.55 -10.78
C ALA A 308 21.05 -25.40 -11.58
N GLY A 309 21.94 -26.11 -10.89
CA GLY A 309 22.92 -27.01 -11.47
C GLY A 309 22.29 -28.26 -12.08
N HIS A 310 23.07 -28.93 -12.93
CA HIS A 310 22.66 -30.15 -13.65
C HIS A 310 22.10 -31.22 -12.72
N ARG A 311 22.76 -31.48 -11.58
CA ARG A 311 22.32 -32.47 -10.59
C ARG A 311 20.87 -32.25 -10.14
N VAL A 312 20.47 -31.00 -9.91
CA VAL A 312 19.11 -30.66 -9.44
C VAL A 312 18.12 -30.81 -10.58
N VAL A 313 18.42 -30.22 -11.74
CA VAL A 313 17.54 -30.21 -12.92
C VAL A 313 17.31 -31.63 -13.46
N ASP A 314 18.36 -32.44 -13.57
CA ASP A 314 18.27 -33.80 -14.11
C ASP A 314 17.46 -34.72 -13.19
N THR A 315 17.53 -34.53 -11.88
CA THR A 315 16.69 -35.26 -10.92
C THR A 315 15.22 -34.92 -11.11
N LEU A 316 14.86 -33.62 -11.19
CA LEU A 316 13.48 -33.22 -11.45
C LEU A 316 12.98 -33.74 -12.81
N ALA A 317 13.83 -33.69 -13.85
CA ALA A 317 13.48 -34.19 -15.18
C ALA A 317 13.21 -35.70 -15.21
N LYS A 318 13.93 -36.49 -14.39
CA LYS A 318 13.69 -37.93 -14.23
C LYS A 318 12.49 -38.26 -13.33
N GLY A 319 12.15 -37.35 -12.42
CA GLY A 319 11.02 -37.46 -11.51
C GLY A 319 9.72 -36.95 -12.14
N SER A 320 9.17 -35.86 -11.59
CA SER A 320 7.87 -35.32 -12.01
C SER A 320 7.93 -34.47 -13.28
N SER A 321 9.13 -34.03 -13.69
CA SER A 321 9.35 -33.02 -14.74
C SER A 321 8.65 -31.67 -14.47
N VAL A 322 8.31 -31.38 -13.21
CA VAL A 322 7.62 -30.15 -12.81
C VAL A 322 8.36 -29.54 -11.62
N PHE A 323 8.59 -28.22 -11.64
CA PHE A 323 8.96 -27.50 -10.41
C PHE A 323 7.71 -26.90 -9.77
N VAL A 324 7.37 -27.29 -8.53
CA VAL A 324 6.14 -26.86 -7.84
C VAL A 324 6.37 -25.51 -7.16
N HIS A 325 6.50 -24.49 -7.99
CA HIS A 325 6.65 -23.10 -7.57
C HIS A 325 6.22 -22.16 -8.69
N GLY A 326 5.41 -21.15 -8.37
CA GLY A 326 4.93 -20.19 -9.35
C GLY A 326 4.14 -19.05 -8.73
N HIS A 327 4.34 -17.84 -9.26
CA HIS A 327 3.68 -16.61 -8.82
C HIS A 327 3.24 -15.80 -10.04
N THR A 328 2.25 -14.92 -9.87
CA THR A 328 1.61 -14.19 -10.98
C THR A 328 2.60 -13.45 -11.87
N TYR A 329 3.58 -12.75 -11.30
CA TYR A 329 4.52 -11.89 -12.05
C TYR A 329 5.91 -12.51 -12.23
N GLN A 330 6.09 -13.82 -12.01
CA GLN A 330 7.37 -14.47 -12.29
C GLN A 330 7.74 -14.31 -13.77
N GLY A 331 9.03 -14.16 -14.08
CA GLY A 331 9.49 -14.00 -15.46
C GLY A 331 8.91 -12.79 -16.21
N HIS A 332 8.55 -11.71 -15.50
CA HIS A 332 7.93 -10.53 -16.11
C HIS A 332 8.75 -10.02 -17.32
N PRO A 333 8.18 -9.96 -18.55
CA PRO A 333 8.96 -9.69 -19.76
C PRO A 333 9.77 -8.40 -19.70
N ALA A 334 9.18 -7.31 -19.19
CA ALA A 334 9.87 -6.03 -19.01
C ALA A 334 11.10 -6.12 -18.10
N GLY A 335 11.01 -6.88 -16.99
CA GLY A 335 12.13 -7.13 -16.10
C GLY A 335 13.22 -7.95 -16.79
N CYS A 336 12.83 -8.99 -17.53
CA CYS A 336 13.77 -9.81 -18.30
C CYS A 336 14.52 -9.00 -19.37
N ALA A 337 13.81 -8.12 -20.08
CA ALA A 337 14.41 -7.24 -21.08
C ALA A 337 15.38 -6.23 -20.45
N ALA A 338 15.03 -5.64 -19.30
CA ALA A 338 15.91 -4.75 -18.56
C ALA A 338 17.20 -5.46 -18.13
N ALA A 339 17.09 -6.63 -17.48
CA ALA A 339 18.24 -7.39 -17.03
C ALA A 339 19.12 -7.85 -18.20
N LEU A 340 18.53 -8.33 -19.29
CA LEU A 340 19.29 -8.72 -20.48
C LEU A 340 20.10 -7.55 -21.03
N GLU A 341 19.52 -6.35 -21.12
CA GLU A 341 20.23 -5.17 -21.60
C GLU A 341 21.33 -4.71 -20.63
N VAL A 342 21.09 -4.77 -19.31
CA VAL A 342 22.11 -4.48 -18.30
C VAL A 342 23.29 -5.45 -18.42
N GLN A 343 23.04 -6.75 -18.56
CA GLN A 343 24.12 -7.74 -18.70
C GLN A 343 24.90 -7.55 -20.01
N LYS A 344 24.22 -7.18 -21.10
CA LYS A 344 24.89 -6.82 -22.37
C LYS A 344 25.79 -5.60 -22.21
N ILE A 345 25.31 -4.54 -21.55
CA ILE A 345 26.11 -3.33 -21.28
C ILE A 345 27.38 -3.70 -20.49
N ILE A 346 27.23 -4.48 -19.41
CA ILE A 346 28.36 -4.93 -18.59
C ILE A 346 29.40 -5.67 -19.44
N GLN A 347 28.95 -6.53 -20.34
CA GLN A 347 29.83 -7.31 -21.22
C GLN A 347 30.48 -6.45 -22.33
N GLU A 348 29.67 -5.68 -23.08
CA GLU A 348 30.08 -4.90 -24.24
C GLU A 348 31.02 -3.75 -23.86
N GLU A 349 30.78 -3.10 -22.71
CA GLU A 349 31.60 -1.99 -22.22
C GLU A 349 32.76 -2.46 -21.33
N GLY A 350 32.89 -3.78 -21.11
CA GLY A 350 33.98 -4.35 -20.30
C GLY A 350 33.96 -3.89 -18.85
N LEU A 351 32.78 -3.67 -18.27
CA LEU A 351 32.65 -3.03 -16.95
C LEU A 351 33.25 -3.86 -15.82
N LEU A 352 33.29 -5.20 -15.93
CA LEU A 352 33.96 -6.04 -14.92
C LEU A 352 35.48 -5.82 -14.92
N ASN A 353 36.09 -5.56 -16.08
CA ASN A 353 37.51 -5.20 -16.14
C ASN A 353 37.74 -3.89 -15.39
N ASN A 354 36.85 -2.91 -15.54
CA ASN A 354 36.93 -1.65 -14.79
C ASN A 354 36.84 -1.88 -13.27
N VAL A 355 35.93 -2.76 -12.82
CA VAL A 355 35.85 -3.15 -11.40
C VAL A 355 37.18 -3.75 -10.93
N GLN A 356 37.76 -4.69 -11.68
CA GLN A 356 39.02 -5.33 -11.33
C GLN A 356 40.21 -4.35 -11.30
N GLU A 357 40.29 -3.44 -12.27
CA GLU A 357 41.36 -2.45 -12.38
C GLU A 357 41.31 -1.39 -11.29
N LEU A 358 40.11 -0.93 -10.93
CA LEU A 358 39.92 0.15 -9.96
C LEU A 358 39.72 -0.33 -8.51
N ALA A 359 39.40 -1.61 -8.28
CA ALA A 359 39.20 -2.15 -6.94
C ALA A 359 40.42 -1.91 -6.00
N PRO A 360 41.68 -2.10 -6.42
CA PRO A 360 42.84 -1.77 -5.59
C PRO A 360 42.95 -0.28 -5.23
N ILE A 361 42.50 0.60 -6.11
CA ILE A 361 42.51 2.05 -5.88
C ILE A 361 41.49 2.39 -4.79
N LEU A 362 40.28 1.84 -4.89
CA LEU A 362 39.25 2.00 -3.87
C LEU A 362 39.72 1.43 -2.52
N SER A 363 40.19 0.18 -2.49
CA SER A 363 40.58 -0.48 -1.24
C SER A 363 41.72 0.24 -0.54
N ASN A 364 42.79 0.57 -1.27
CA ASN A 364 43.96 1.24 -0.70
C ASN A 364 43.60 2.65 -0.25
N GLY A 365 42.78 3.37 -1.02
CA GLY A 365 42.34 4.71 -0.65
C GLY A 365 41.45 4.74 0.59
N LEU A 366 40.56 3.74 0.79
CA LEU A 366 39.79 3.62 2.03
C LEU A 366 40.71 3.37 3.24
N VAL A 367 41.68 2.47 3.10
CA VAL A 367 42.65 2.18 4.17
C VAL A 367 43.53 3.39 4.48
N GLU A 368 44.03 4.08 3.47
CA GLU A 368 44.85 5.28 3.63
C GLU A 368 44.06 6.42 4.29
N ALA A 369 42.81 6.65 3.86
CA ALA A 369 41.99 7.75 4.35
C ALA A 369 41.53 7.56 5.79
N VAL A 370 41.05 6.37 6.15
CA VAL A 370 40.37 6.16 7.45
C VAL A 370 40.91 4.99 8.27
N GLY A 371 41.80 4.16 7.71
CA GLY A 371 42.36 2.99 8.39
C GLY A 371 43.20 3.33 9.63
N GLY A 372 43.74 4.55 9.72
CA GLY A 372 44.44 5.05 10.91
C GLY A 372 43.54 5.59 12.03
N HIS A 373 42.23 5.76 11.77
CA HIS A 373 41.31 6.40 12.73
C HIS A 373 41.08 5.50 13.96
N PRO A 374 41.05 6.06 15.19
CA PRO A 374 40.86 5.28 16.43
C PRO A 374 39.48 4.61 16.52
N ASN A 375 38.48 5.13 15.80
CA ASN A 375 37.14 4.53 15.77
C ASN A 375 36.83 3.66 14.55
N VAL A 376 37.83 3.38 13.70
CA VAL A 376 37.69 2.45 12.58
C VAL A 376 38.36 1.13 12.94
N GLY A 377 37.53 0.09 13.11
CA GLY A 377 37.97 -1.22 13.56
C GLY A 377 38.43 -2.11 12.41
N ASN A 378 37.62 -2.20 11.35
CA ASN A 378 37.94 -3.07 10.22
C ASN A 378 37.40 -2.53 8.89
N ILE A 379 38.23 -2.60 7.86
CA ILE A 379 37.91 -2.25 6.47
C ILE A 379 38.10 -3.51 5.64
N ARG A 380 37.07 -3.96 4.95
CA ARG A 380 37.03 -5.29 4.32
C ARG A 380 36.11 -5.31 3.10
N GLY A 381 36.38 -6.19 2.15
CA GLY A 381 35.58 -6.30 0.94
C GLY A 381 36.30 -6.99 -0.21
N ARG A 382 35.61 -7.04 -1.36
CA ARG A 382 36.16 -7.49 -2.65
C ARG A 382 35.53 -6.69 -3.79
N GLY A 383 36.28 -6.47 -4.88
CA GLY A 383 35.79 -5.69 -6.03
C GLY A 383 35.33 -4.30 -5.60
N PHE A 384 34.10 -3.93 -5.97
CA PHE A 384 33.41 -2.72 -5.52
C PHE A 384 32.38 -3.02 -4.43
N PHE A 385 32.74 -3.82 -3.44
CA PHE A 385 31.86 -4.17 -2.33
C PHE A 385 32.62 -4.16 -1.01
N TRP A 386 32.64 -2.99 -0.37
CA TRP A 386 33.48 -2.70 0.79
C TRP A 386 32.67 -2.24 1.99
N GLY A 387 33.02 -2.73 3.17
CA GLY A 387 32.47 -2.34 4.45
C GLY A 387 33.52 -1.68 5.33
N ILE A 388 33.09 -0.68 6.10
CA ILE A 388 33.89 -0.02 7.14
C ILE A 388 33.12 -0.17 8.45
N GLU A 389 33.72 -0.89 9.40
CA GLU A 389 33.13 -1.12 10.73
C GLU A 389 33.71 -0.17 11.78
N PHE A 390 32.81 0.39 12.59
CA PHE A 390 33.13 1.39 13.60
C PHE A 390 33.14 0.79 15.01
N VAL A 391 34.09 1.24 15.83
CA VAL A 391 34.33 0.75 17.18
C VAL A 391 34.64 1.91 18.13
N ALA A 392 34.21 1.79 19.38
CA ALA A 392 34.55 2.74 20.43
C ALA A 392 36.03 2.61 20.84
N ASP A 393 36.56 1.39 20.78
CA ASP A 393 37.97 1.07 21.05
C ASP A 393 38.50 0.11 19.98
N LYS A 394 39.57 0.51 19.30
CA LYS A 394 40.21 -0.26 18.22
C LYS A 394 41.09 -1.40 18.71
N GLU A 395 41.77 -1.23 19.84
CA GLU A 395 42.66 -2.28 20.37
C GLU A 395 41.84 -3.48 20.86
N THR A 396 40.69 -3.21 21.49
CA THR A 396 39.82 -4.25 22.02
C THR A 396 38.68 -4.62 21.06
N ALA A 397 38.55 -3.92 19.92
CA ALA A 397 37.45 -4.05 18.96
C ALA A 397 36.04 -3.89 19.59
N THR A 398 35.94 -3.08 20.65
CA THR A 398 34.69 -2.84 21.39
C THR A 398 33.73 -2.03 20.51
N PRO A 399 32.52 -2.53 20.20
CA PRO A 399 31.57 -1.78 19.39
C PRO A 399 31.04 -0.56 20.14
N PHE A 400 30.56 0.45 19.40
CA PHE A 400 29.73 1.49 19.99
C PHE A 400 28.41 0.91 20.55
N PRO A 401 27.84 1.52 21.59
CA PRO A 401 26.45 1.31 21.98
C PRO A 401 25.49 1.51 20.79
N PRO A 402 24.52 0.61 20.54
CA PRO A 402 23.57 0.74 19.42
C PRO A 402 22.74 2.04 19.41
N GLU A 403 22.53 2.63 20.59
CA GLU A 403 21.85 3.91 20.78
C GLU A 403 22.63 5.13 20.26
N ASP A 404 23.93 4.98 19.97
CA ASP A 404 24.76 6.05 19.42
C ASP A 404 24.55 6.21 17.90
N HIS A 405 23.87 5.27 17.24
CA HIS A 405 23.46 5.37 15.83
C HIS A 405 24.56 5.72 14.81
N VAL A 406 25.82 5.38 15.12
CA VAL A 406 27.02 5.82 14.38
C VAL A 406 26.92 5.61 12.87
N ALA A 407 26.47 4.44 12.40
CA ALA A 407 26.36 4.21 10.96
C ALA A 407 25.35 5.12 10.27
N MET A 408 24.21 5.40 10.92
CA MET A 408 23.17 6.28 10.39
C MET A 408 23.62 7.74 10.41
N ASP A 409 24.26 8.19 11.49
CA ASP A 409 24.76 9.56 11.61
C ASP A 409 25.82 9.87 10.55
N ILE A 410 26.71 8.91 10.26
CA ILE A 410 27.69 9.03 9.16
C ILE A 410 26.97 9.13 7.80
N CYS A 411 25.93 8.33 7.56
CA CYS A 411 25.14 8.42 6.34
C CYS A 411 24.47 9.79 6.19
N GLU A 412 23.84 10.31 7.24
CA GLU A 412 23.20 11.63 7.21
C GLU A 412 24.21 12.75 7.00
N PHE A 413 25.36 12.68 7.68
CA PHE A 413 26.45 13.63 7.52
C PHE A 413 27.04 13.61 6.11
N ALA A 414 27.24 12.43 5.53
CA ALA A 414 27.74 12.28 4.16
C ALA A 414 26.77 12.86 3.10
N LEU A 415 25.46 12.91 3.39
CA LEU A 415 24.45 13.51 2.51
C LEU A 415 24.35 15.04 2.60
N THR A 416 25.07 15.67 3.53
CA THR A 416 25.11 17.13 3.62
C THR A 416 25.77 17.74 2.39
N LYS A 417 25.52 19.04 2.17
CA LYS A 417 25.98 19.78 0.98
C LYS A 417 27.51 19.75 0.80
N ASP A 418 28.26 19.66 1.88
CA ASP A 418 29.72 19.73 1.85
C ASP A 418 30.37 18.44 1.34
N TYR A 419 29.71 17.29 1.54
CA TYR A 419 30.20 15.98 1.10
C TYR A 419 29.43 15.48 -0.14
N GLY A 420 28.10 15.44 -0.06
CA GLY A 420 27.24 15.00 -1.16
C GLY A 420 27.49 13.56 -1.60
N VAL A 421 27.65 12.63 -0.67
CA VAL A 421 27.91 11.21 -0.93
C VAL A 421 26.88 10.32 -0.25
N GLY A 422 26.28 9.42 -1.01
CA GLY A 422 25.43 8.34 -0.50
C GLY A 422 26.24 7.11 -0.11
N VAL A 423 26.12 6.68 1.13
CA VAL A 423 26.66 5.41 1.65
C VAL A 423 25.53 4.60 2.31
N TYR A 424 25.69 3.28 2.39
CA TYR A 424 24.64 2.41 2.91
C TYR A 424 24.90 1.99 4.36
N PRO A 425 24.02 2.31 5.32
CA PRO A 425 24.21 1.97 6.73
C PRO A 425 23.84 0.52 7.01
N GLY A 426 24.57 -0.11 7.93
CA GLY A 426 24.28 -1.42 8.46
C GLY A 426 24.68 -1.55 9.93
N GLY A 427 24.18 -2.59 10.58
CA GLY A 427 24.38 -2.82 12.00
C GLY A 427 24.24 -4.30 12.37
N GLY A 428 24.76 -4.66 13.54
CA GLY A 428 24.68 -6.03 14.06
C GLY A 428 25.85 -6.93 13.68
N SER A 429 26.99 -6.37 13.25
CA SER A 429 28.15 -7.17 12.83
C SER A 429 28.78 -8.03 13.93
N VAL A 430 28.54 -7.71 15.21
CA VAL A 430 29.08 -8.48 16.34
C VAL A 430 28.19 -9.69 16.65
N ASP A 431 26.90 -9.47 16.92
CA ASP A 431 25.99 -10.46 17.49
C ASP A 431 24.57 -10.38 16.89
N GLY A 432 24.41 -9.70 15.76
CA GLY A 432 23.12 -9.44 15.13
C GLY A 432 22.34 -8.27 15.76
N ILE A 433 22.92 -7.57 16.74
CA ILE A 433 22.38 -6.36 17.38
C ILE A 433 23.43 -5.24 17.40
N ARG A 434 24.63 -5.49 17.93
CA ARG A 434 25.73 -4.51 18.06
C ARG A 434 26.68 -4.56 16.86
N GLY A 435 27.35 -3.44 16.59
CA GLY A 435 28.40 -3.32 15.56
C GLY A 435 27.92 -2.58 14.32
N ASP A 436 28.16 -1.28 14.31
CA ASP A 436 27.86 -0.34 13.24
C ASP A 436 28.86 -0.43 12.09
N HIS A 437 28.35 -0.38 10.86
CA HIS A 437 29.19 -0.31 9.66
C HIS A 437 28.49 0.45 8.55
N ILE A 438 29.28 0.96 7.60
CA ILE A 438 28.77 1.47 6.32
C ILE A 438 29.28 0.60 5.18
N ILE A 439 28.52 0.56 4.08
CA ILE A 439 28.86 -0.11 2.83
C ILE A 439 29.08 0.90 1.73
N ILE A 440 30.18 0.71 1.01
CA ILE A 440 30.60 1.44 -0.18
C ILE A 440 30.59 0.45 -1.35
N SER A 441 29.76 0.76 -2.36
CA SER A 441 29.58 -0.07 -3.54
C SER A 441 29.22 0.76 -4.77
N PRO A 442 30.19 1.52 -5.33
CA PRO A 442 29.95 2.41 -6.46
C PRO A 442 29.54 1.63 -7.73
N PRO A 443 28.94 2.31 -8.72
CA PRO A 443 28.66 1.71 -10.02
C PRO A 443 29.92 1.16 -10.72
N TYR A 444 29.77 0.14 -11.55
CA TYR A 444 30.85 -0.50 -12.30
C TYR A 444 31.46 0.40 -13.38
N ASN A 445 30.71 1.42 -13.83
CA ASN A 445 31.16 2.44 -14.77
C ASN A 445 31.70 3.71 -14.07
N VAL A 446 31.97 3.66 -12.77
CA VAL A 446 32.60 4.77 -12.05
C VAL A 446 33.99 5.07 -12.62
N SER A 447 34.34 6.35 -12.71
CA SER A 447 35.67 6.78 -13.15
C SER A 447 36.69 6.74 -12.02
N ARG A 448 37.98 6.71 -12.37
CA ARG A 448 39.07 6.83 -11.39
C ARG A 448 38.94 8.12 -10.56
N ASP A 449 38.61 9.24 -11.21
CA ASP A 449 38.48 10.54 -10.56
C ASP A 449 37.29 10.55 -9.58
N ASP A 450 36.18 9.92 -9.93
CA ASP A 450 35.01 9.77 -9.06
C ASP A 450 35.32 8.88 -7.84
N ILE A 451 36.23 7.90 -7.94
CA ILE A 451 36.69 7.12 -6.77
C ILE A 451 37.58 7.99 -5.86
N GLN A 452 38.49 8.78 -6.44
CA GLN A 452 39.47 9.57 -5.67
C GLN A 452 38.87 10.81 -5.00
N ARG A 453 37.89 11.45 -5.62
CA ARG A 453 37.32 12.72 -5.14
C ARG A 453 36.63 12.61 -3.76
N PRO A 454 35.76 11.62 -3.48
CA PRO A 454 35.21 11.38 -2.14
C PRO A 454 36.30 11.10 -1.09
N MET A 455 37.38 10.42 -1.47
CA MET A 455 38.49 10.08 -0.56
C MET A 455 39.33 11.32 -0.19
N ALA A 456 39.45 12.31 -1.09
CA ALA A 456 40.19 13.54 -0.86
C ALA A 456 39.45 14.55 0.05
N VAL A 457 38.11 14.61 -0.02
CA VAL A 457 37.28 15.54 0.79
C VAL A 457 37.38 15.23 2.30
N GLY A 458 37.62 13.97 2.68
CA GLY A 458 37.80 13.55 4.08
C GLY A 458 39.14 13.95 4.73
N LEU A 459 40.15 14.36 3.96
CA LEU A 459 41.49 14.68 4.49
C LEU A 459 41.73 16.18 4.73
N SER A 460 40.94 17.08 4.14
CA SER A 460 41.25 18.52 4.11
C SER A 460 40.41 19.40 5.03
N GLY A 461 39.35 18.90 5.66
CA GLY A 461 38.42 19.72 6.46
C GLY A 461 38.31 19.29 7.92
N GLY A 462 38.98 20.01 8.84
CA GLY A 462 38.47 20.11 10.22
C GLY A 462 39.27 19.51 11.38
N ARG A 463 40.55 19.18 11.21
CA ARG A 463 41.37 18.54 12.27
C ARG A 463 41.62 19.36 13.55
N ALA A 464 41.24 20.65 13.60
CA ALA A 464 41.52 21.54 14.75
C ALA A 464 40.28 22.12 15.42
N ALA A 465 39.13 22.17 14.75
CA ALA A 465 37.91 22.77 15.31
C ALA A 465 37.03 21.76 16.08
N ALA A 466 37.00 20.51 15.62
CA ALA A 466 36.16 19.46 16.23
C ALA A 466 36.68 19.00 17.61
N ASP A 467 38.00 19.01 17.85
CA ASP A 467 38.61 18.56 19.11
C ASP A 467 38.36 19.52 20.29
N GLU A 468 38.13 20.81 20.01
CA GLU A 468 37.91 21.84 21.03
C GLU A 468 36.42 21.93 21.42
N GLU A 469 35.52 21.71 20.44
CA GLU A 469 34.07 21.69 20.62
C GLU A 469 33.61 20.41 21.35
N ALA A 470 34.15 19.25 20.99
CA ALA A 470 33.86 17.97 21.67
C ALA A 470 34.31 17.97 23.15
N ARG A 471 35.45 18.61 23.47
CA ARG A 471 35.91 18.75 24.87
C ARG A 471 34.98 19.64 25.70
N ALA A 472 34.46 20.72 25.13
CA ALA A 472 33.53 21.61 25.80
C ALA A 472 32.15 20.97 26.03
N GLU A 473 31.67 20.14 25.10
CA GLU A 473 30.42 19.40 25.27
C GLU A 473 30.52 18.27 26.30
N VAL A 474 31.67 17.56 26.36
CA VAL A 474 31.92 16.50 27.35
C VAL A 474 31.91 17.05 28.79
N ASP A 475 32.45 18.24 29.04
CA ASP A 475 32.41 18.86 30.37
C ASP A 475 31.00 19.31 30.79
N VAL A 476 30.17 19.74 29.83
CA VAL A 476 28.76 20.11 30.07
C VAL A 476 27.90 18.85 30.28
N LEU A 477 28.17 17.77 29.53
CA LEU A 477 27.55 16.46 29.71
C LEU A 477 27.92 15.84 31.05
N ASN A 478 29.19 15.92 31.48
CA ASN A 478 29.63 15.41 32.79
C ASN A 478 28.93 16.13 33.96
N SER A 479 28.71 17.45 33.86
CA SER A 479 27.94 18.24 34.84
C SER A 479 26.46 17.86 34.91
N ARG A 480 25.85 17.49 33.77
CA ARG A 480 24.48 16.95 33.72
C ARG A 480 24.44 15.50 34.20
N LEU A 481 25.44 14.69 33.86
CA LEU A 481 25.59 13.29 34.29
C LEU A 481 25.71 13.20 35.81
N GLU A 482 26.37 14.16 36.47
CA GLU A 482 26.51 14.18 37.93
C GLU A 482 25.16 14.41 38.64
N LYS A 483 24.29 15.25 38.07
CA LYS A 483 22.90 15.44 38.54
C LYS A 483 22.03 14.22 38.28
N THR A 484 22.18 13.60 37.11
CA THR A 484 21.47 12.36 36.78
C THR A 484 21.99 11.21 37.65
N THR A 485 23.27 11.16 37.99
CA THR A 485 23.88 10.16 38.89
C THR A 485 23.40 10.34 40.32
N GLN A 486 23.14 11.56 40.78
CA GLN A 486 22.46 11.78 42.06
C GLN A 486 21.01 11.29 42.06
N LEU A 487 20.28 11.47 40.94
CA LEU A 487 18.93 10.96 40.77
C LEU A 487 18.93 9.42 40.68
N THR A 488 19.88 8.84 39.94
CA THR A 488 20.11 7.40 39.84
C THR A 488 20.52 6.83 41.19
N LYS A 489 21.37 7.49 41.99
CA LYS A 489 21.66 7.05 43.38
C LYS A 489 20.42 7.07 44.27
N LYS A 490 19.50 8.03 44.10
CA LYS A 490 18.22 8.04 44.84
C LYS A 490 17.28 6.94 44.36
N ILE A 491 17.22 6.68 43.06
CA ILE A 491 16.44 5.60 42.46
C ILE A 491 17.03 4.23 42.84
N GLN A 492 18.35 4.09 42.87
CA GLN A 492 19.09 2.90 43.28
C GLN A 492 18.99 2.66 44.78
N ALA A 493 18.87 3.71 45.61
CA ALA A 493 18.50 3.58 47.03
C ALA A 493 17.02 3.17 47.22
N CYS A 494 16.11 3.60 46.35
CA CYS A 494 14.72 3.12 46.33
C CYS A 494 14.63 1.67 45.85
N LEU A 495 15.36 1.31 44.79
CA LEU A 495 15.45 -0.05 44.26
C LEU A 495 16.16 -0.98 45.24
N GLY A 496 17.18 -0.52 45.96
CA GLY A 496 17.85 -1.27 47.03
C GLY A 496 16.90 -1.60 48.19
N ARG A 497 16.04 -0.66 48.60
CA ARG A 497 14.97 -0.94 49.56
C ARG A 497 13.93 -1.93 49.01
N LEU A 498 13.61 -1.84 47.72
CA LEU A 498 12.70 -2.78 47.04
C LEU A 498 13.32 -4.17 46.90
N GLU A 499 14.64 -4.25 46.64
CA GLU A 499 15.42 -5.48 46.57
C GLU A 499 15.61 -6.11 47.93
N GLU A 500 15.88 -5.36 48.99
CA GLU A 500 15.90 -5.88 50.36
C GLU A 500 14.54 -6.46 50.77
N THR A 501 13.45 -5.79 50.39
CA THR A 501 12.08 -6.29 50.60
C THR A 501 11.81 -7.54 49.75
N GLY A 502 12.27 -7.55 48.49
CA GLY A 502 12.16 -8.69 47.58
C GLY A 502 13.10 -9.85 47.90
N LYS A 503 14.20 -9.60 48.63
CA LYS A 503 15.15 -10.59 49.13
C LYS A 503 14.63 -11.21 50.41
N ALA A 504 14.04 -10.42 51.32
CA ALA A 504 13.29 -10.94 52.46
C ALA A 504 12.11 -11.84 52.04
N VAL A 505 11.41 -11.51 50.95
CA VAL A 505 10.36 -12.37 50.39
C VAL A 505 10.93 -13.63 49.72
N ARG A 506 12.08 -13.54 49.02
CA ARG A 506 12.72 -14.70 48.37
C ARG A 506 13.40 -15.65 49.35
N ASP A 507 14.01 -15.15 50.42
CA ASP A 507 14.67 -15.95 51.45
C ASP A 507 13.66 -16.73 52.30
N VAL A 508 12.40 -16.25 52.38
CA VAL A 508 11.28 -16.96 53.00
C VAL A 508 10.58 -17.93 52.02
N ALA A 509 10.45 -17.56 50.74
CA ALA A 509 9.76 -18.37 49.73
C ALA A 509 10.62 -19.49 49.10
N GLY A 510 11.95 -19.35 49.09
CA GLY A 510 12.89 -20.32 48.53
C GLY A 510 12.84 -21.70 49.20
N PRO A 511 12.89 -21.79 50.55
CA PRO A 511 12.79 -23.07 51.26
C PRO A 511 11.43 -23.77 51.08
N LEU A 512 10.35 -22.99 50.95
CA LEU A 512 8.99 -23.51 50.74
C LEU A 512 8.82 -24.20 49.37
N ASN A 513 9.46 -23.70 48.31
CA ASN A 513 9.29 -24.23 46.96
C ASN A 513 10.09 -25.53 46.72
N GLY A 514 11.22 -25.69 47.42
CA GLY A 514 12.03 -26.92 47.41
C GLY A 514 11.39 -28.08 48.16
N GLU A 515 10.81 -27.81 49.34
CA GLU A 515 10.02 -28.77 50.11
C GLU A 515 8.74 -29.19 49.35
N THR A 516 8.05 -28.25 48.69
CA THR A 516 6.82 -28.52 47.93
C THR A 516 7.07 -29.41 46.70
N LYS A 517 8.20 -29.23 45.99
CA LYS A 517 8.59 -30.10 44.87
C LYS A 517 9.00 -31.51 45.32
N LYS A 518 9.66 -31.63 46.49
CA LYS A 518 9.95 -32.94 47.10
C LYS A 518 8.68 -33.64 47.57
N LEU A 519 7.72 -32.91 48.14
CA LEU A 519 6.39 -33.40 48.51
C LEU A 519 5.54 -33.80 47.29
N GLN A 520 5.61 -33.09 46.17
CA GLN A 520 4.93 -33.47 44.93
C GLN A 520 5.53 -34.73 44.29
N LEU A 521 6.86 -34.88 44.28
CA LEU A 521 7.52 -36.09 43.79
C LEU A 521 7.25 -37.30 44.71
N LEU A 522 7.23 -37.10 46.03
CA LEU A 522 6.86 -38.14 46.99
C LEU A 522 5.37 -38.50 46.89
N GLY A 523 4.50 -37.50 46.73
CA GLY A 523 3.06 -37.65 46.55
C GLY A 523 2.70 -38.42 45.28
N ASN A 524 3.33 -38.10 44.15
CA ASN A 524 3.11 -38.81 42.88
C ASN A 524 3.57 -40.28 42.93
N ASN A 525 4.64 -40.57 43.68
CA ASN A 525 5.13 -41.93 43.89
C ASN A 525 4.23 -42.72 44.86
N ILE A 526 3.72 -42.07 45.91
CA ILE A 526 2.75 -42.65 46.85
C ILE A 526 1.41 -42.89 46.15
N GLU A 527 0.91 -41.96 45.34
CA GLU A 527 -0.31 -42.13 44.53
C GLU A 527 -0.18 -43.24 43.49
N SER A 528 1.01 -43.45 42.91
CA SER A 528 1.26 -44.56 41.98
C SER A 528 1.22 -45.92 42.69
N VAL A 529 1.72 -45.99 43.93
CA VAL A 529 1.67 -47.21 44.77
C VAL A 529 0.27 -47.44 45.35
N ILE A 530 -0.44 -46.39 45.75
CA ILE A 530 -1.86 -46.45 46.17
C ILE A 530 -2.73 -46.87 44.98
N SER A 531 -2.50 -46.34 43.78
CA SER A 531 -3.20 -46.75 42.55
C SER A 531 -2.96 -48.22 42.21
N ALA A 532 -1.77 -48.76 42.50
CA ALA A 532 -1.48 -50.18 42.33
C ALA A 532 -2.18 -51.06 43.38
N ILE A 533 -2.39 -50.55 44.61
CA ILE A 533 -3.09 -51.24 45.71
C ILE A 533 -4.62 -51.15 45.56
N GLU A 534 -5.17 -50.03 45.06
CA GLU A 534 -6.60 -49.80 44.84
C GLU A 534 -7.16 -50.55 43.61
N ARG A 535 -6.31 -50.88 42.63
CA ARG A 535 -6.65 -51.72 41.46
C ARG A 535 -7.19 -53.11 41.81
N LEU A 536 -7.03 -53.56 43.07
CA LEU A 536 -7.48 -54.87 43.52
C LEU A 536 -8.70 -54.85 44.47
N ARG A 537 -9.23 -53.68 44.90
CA ARG A 537 -10.23 -53.66 45.99
C ARG A 537 -11.48 -52.79 45.87
N GLN A 538 -11.64 -51.88 44.90
CA GLN A 538 -12.82 -50.98 44.88
C GLN A 538 -13.49 -50.69 43.51
N PRO A 539 -14.25 -51.63 42.92
CA PRO A 539 -15.21 -51.22 41.87
C PRO A 539 -16.65 -50.97 42.36
N ALA A 540 -17.00 -51.29 43.61
CA ALA A 540 -18.40 -51.30 44.07
C ALA A 540 -18.79 -50.14 45.01
N ASP A 541 -17.94 -49.71 45.95
CA ASP A 541 -18.33 -48.74 46.98
C ASP A 541 -18.27 -47.27 46.51
N SER A 542 -17.29 -46.90 45.68
CA SER A 542 -17.17 -45.55 45.10
C SER A 542 -18.33 -45.18 44.16
N LYS A 543 -19.01 -46.16 43.56
CA LYS A 543 -20.12 -45.93 42.61
C LYS A 543 -21.33 -45.29 43.28
N ASN A 544 -21.68 -45.72 44.49
CA ASN A 544 -22.92 -45.31 45.16
C ASN A 544 -22.88 -43.84 45.62
N ASP A 545 -21.71 -43.36 46.06
CA ASP A 545 -21.53 -41.98 46.51
C ASP A 545 -21.53 -41.00 45.32
N GLU A 546 -20.86 -41.36 44.23
CA GLU A 546 -20.87 -40.56 43.01
C GLU A 546 -22.26 -40.56 42.34
N GLU A 547 -22.96 -41.69 42.33
CA GLU A 547 -24.34 -41.77 41.83
C GLU A 547 -25.30 -40.86 42.63
N ARG A 548 -25.10 -40.76 43.95
CA ARG A 548 -25.88 -39.84 44.79
C ARG A 548 -25.66 -38.38 44.37
N ILE A 549 -24.42 -37.98 44.10
CA ILE A 549 -24.09 -36.62 43.65
C ILE A 549 -24.70 -36.32 42.27
N ILE A 550 -24.62 -37.26 41.32
CA ILE A 550 -25.22 -37.11 39.99
C ILE A 550 -26.76 -37.03 40.05
N ARG A 551 -27.40 -37.74 40.99
CA ARG A 551 -28.86 -37.66 41.20
C ARG A 551 -29.31 -36.35 41.85
N MET A 552 -28.46 -35.71 42.66
CA MET A 552 -28.77 -34.42 43.28
C MET A 552 -28.76 -33.25 42.29
N GLY A 553 -27.99 -33.37 41.21
CA GLY A 553 -27.83 -32.33 40.19
C GLY A 553 -26.83 -31.23 40.57
N PRO A 554 -26.31 -30.48 39.59
CA PRO A 554 -25.23 -29.51 39.79
C PRO A 554 -25.61 -28.33 40.70
N ASP A 555 -26.89 -27.93 40.69
CA ASP A 555 -27.41 -26.83 41.52
C ASP A 555 -27.37 -27.16 43.03
N LYS A 556 -27.72 -28.39 43.42
CA LYS A 556 -27.82 -28.81 44.84
C LYS A 556 -26.53 -29.41 45.37
N ALA A 557 -25.75 -30.08 44.51
CA ALA A 557 -24.47 -30.66 44.90
C ALA A 557 -23.33 -29.63 44.94
N GLY A 558 -23.50 -28.48 44.28
CA GLY A 558 -22.46 -27.50 44.02
C GLY A 558 -21.66 -27.86 42.76
N LEU A 559 -21.48 -26.88 41.86
CA LEU A 559 -20.91 -27.10 40.53
C LEU A 559 -19.52 -27.75 40.58
N SER A 560 -18.63 -27.29 41.47
CA SER A 560 -17.28 -27.84 41.60
C SER A 560 -17.28 -29.30 42.09
N ASN A 561 -18.14 -29.63 43.06
CA ASN A 561 -18.30 -30.99 43.57
C ASN A 561 -18.91 -31.91 42.51
N TYR A 562 -19.89 -31.41 41.76
CA TYR A 562 -20.52 -32.15 40.68
C TYR A 562 -19.54 -32.44 39.54
N LEU A 563 -18.73 -31.45 39.13
CA LEU A 563 -17.68 -31.59 38.11
C LEU A 563 -16.58 -32.57 38.54
N ALA A 564 -16.18 -32.56 39.83
CA ALA A 564 -15.21 -33.51 40.34
C ALA A 564 -15.75 -34.96 40.31
N SER A 565 -17.02 -35.12 40.67
CA SER A 565 -17.72 -36.41 40.71
C SER A 565 -17.82 -37.04 39.32
N ILE A 566 -18.25 -36.27 38.33
CA ILE A 566 -18.37 -36.74 36.95
C ILE A 566 -17.00 -37.00 36.29
N LYS A 567 -15.94 -36.26 36.66
CA LYS A 567 -14.55 -36.55 36.22
C LYS A 567 -14.07 -37.89 36.75
N ARG A 568 -14.35 -38.21 38.03
CA ARG A 568 -14.01 -39.51 38.63
C ARG A 568 -14.77 -40.66 37.97
N LEU A 569 -16.06 -40.49 37.69
CA LEU A 569 -16.87 -41.47 36.95
C LEU A 569 -16.34 -41.72 35.53
N ASN A 570 -15.92 -40.67 34.80
CA ASN A 570 -15.31 -40.80 33.47
C ASN A 570 -13.97 -41.54 33.50
N LYS A 571 -13.14 -41.30 34.51
CA LYS A 571 -11.87 -42.03 34.72
C LYS A 571 -12.14 -43.52 34.98
N ALA A 572 -13.05 -43.82 35.91
CA ALA A 572 -13.45 -45.20 36.23
C ALA A 572 -14.02 -45.93 35.00
N LEU A 573 -14.83 -45.26 34.17
CA LEU A 573 -15.35 -45.80 32.91
C LEU A 573 -14.22 -46.09 31.91
N GLY A 574 -13.22 -45.22 31.79
CA GLY A 574 -12.04 -45.41 30.94
C GLY A 574 -11.21 -46.62 31.37
N ASP A 575 -10.91 -46.72 32.68
CA ASP A 575 -10.14 -47.81 33.27
C ASP A 575 -10.86 -49.17 33.09
N MET A 576 -12.19 -49.19 33.28
CA MET A 576 -12.99 -50.40 33.04
C MET A 576 -13.05 -50.79 31.57
N LYS A 577 -13.18 -49.85 30.63
CA LYS A 577 -13.13 -50.15 29.19
C LYS A 577 -11.79 -50.74 28.76
N ALA A 578 -10.68 -50.28 29.34
CA ALA A 578 -9.35 -50.80 29.06
C ALA A 578 -9.14 -52.25 29.56
N SER A 579 -9.85 -52.68 30.61
CA SER A 579 -9.73 -54.03 31.19
C SER A 579 -10.24 -55.18 30.31
N ASN A 580 -11.11 -54.90 29.33
CA ASN A 580 -11.64 -55.85 28.32
C ASN A 580 -12.24 -57.17 28.86
N LEU A 581 -12.70 -57.20 30.12
CA LEU A 581 -13.29 -58.38 30.76
C LEU A 581 -14.78 -58.52 30.42
N ARG A 582 -15.24 -59.73 30.05
CA ARG A 582 -16.67 -60.00 29.78
C ARG A 582 -17.56 -59.80 31.02
N SER A 583 -17.01 -59.99 32.22
CA SER A 583 -17.73 -59.87 33.50
C SER A 583 -18.04 -58.43 33.92
N THR A 584 -17.40 -57.41 33.32
CA THR A 584 -17.58 -55.98 33.69
C THR A 584 -18.53 -55.23 32.76
N LYS A 585 -19.07 -55.90 31.73
CA LYS A 585 -19.90 -55.27 30.69
C LYS A 585 -21.14 -54.55 31.24
N GLN A 586 -21.84 -55.16 32.19
CA GLN A 586 -23.03 -54.56 32.82
C GLN A 586 -22.68 -53.29 33.61
N THR A 587 -21.57 -53.29 34.34
CA THR A 587 -21.10 -52.12 35.10
C THR A 587 -20.62 -50.99 34.19
N VAL A 588 -19.97 -51.32 33.07
CA VAL A 588 -19.59 -50.35 32.02
C VAL A 588 -20.82 -49.67 31.43
N ASP A 589 -21.88 -50.43 31.11
CA ASP A 589 -23.13 -49.88 30.56
C ASP A 589 -23.84 -48.95 31.57
N GLU A 590 -23.85 -49.29 32.85
CA GLU A 590 -24.43 -48.47 33.91
C GLU A 590 -23.63 -47.17 34.16
N LEU A 591 -22.30 -47.24 34.24
CA LEU A 591 -21.43 -46.07 34.36
C LEU A 591 -21.56 -45.15 33.13
N GLN A 592 -21.66 -45.72 31.94
CA GLN A 592 -21.86 -44.96 30.71
C GLN A 592 -23.21 -44.24 30.71
N ARG A 593 -24.29 -44.85 31.22
CA ARG A 593 -25.59 -44.17 31.41
C ARG A 593 -25.50 -43.04 32.43
N LEU A 594 -24.80 -43.26 33.55
CA LEU A 594 -24.67 -42.27 34.61
C LEU A 594 -23.86 -41.04 34.15
N VAL A 595 -22.73 -41.26 33.48
CA VAL A 595 -21.93 -40.19 32.86
C VAL A 595 -22.74 -39.42 31.81
N LYS A 596 -23.49 -40.14 30.95
CA LYS A 596 -24.35 -39.49 29.95
C LYS A 596 -25.41 -38.62 30.62
N SER A 597 -26.07 -39.12 31.67
CA SER A 597 -27.04 -38.34 32.46
C SER A 597 -26.39 -37.11 33.08
N GLY A 598 -25.20 -37.24 33.66
CA GLY A 598 -24.48 -36.12 34.26
C GLY A 598 -24.08 -35.04 33.25
N ASN A 599 -23.63 -35.42 32.05
CA ASN A 599 -23.32 -34.47 30.98
C ASN A 599 -24.58 -33.72 30.52
N THR A 600 -25.71 -34.42 30.33
CA THR A 600 -26.99 -33.77 29.98
C THR A 600 -27.47 -32.82 31.09
N GLN A 601 -27.26 -33.15 32.36
CA GLN A 601 -27.60 -32.25 33.47
C GLN A 601 -26.71 -30.99 33.48
N LEU A 602 -25.44 -31.08 33.08
CA LEU A 602 -24.55 -29.93 32.92
C LEU A 602 -24.96 -29.04 31.73
N GLU A 603 -25.37 -29.62 30.61
CA GLU A 603 -25.94 -28.88 29.46
C GLU A 603 -27.21 -28.12 29.88
N ASN A 604 -28.13 -28.79 30.59
CA ASN A 604 -29.34 -28.15 31.12
C ASN A 604 -29.04 -27.06 32.16
N ALA A 605 -28.01 -27.24 32.99
CA ALA A 605 -27.58 -26.23 33.95
C ALA A 605 -27.00 -25.00 33.24
N PHE A 606 -26.23 -25.20 32.17
CA PHE A 606 -25.71 -24.11 31.33
C PHE A 606 -26.86 -23.30 30.70
N ASP A 607 -27.82 -23.97 30.07
CA ASP A 607 -29.03 -23.34 29.50
C ASP A 607 -29.79 -22.53 30.57
N LYS A 608 -30.04 -23.14 31.72
CA LYS A 608 -30.77 -22.51 32.82
C LYS A 608 -30.04 -21.27 33.37
N LEU A 609 -28.73 -21.36 33.60
CA LEU A 609 -27.92 -20.24 34.08
C LEU A 609 -27.94 -19.08 33.08
N LEU A 610 -27.76 -19.38 31.79
CA LEU A 610 -27.74 -18.36 30.76
C LEU A 610 -29.10 -17.67 30.61
N ARG A 611 -30.22 -18.42 30.72
CA ARG A 611 -31.59 -17.86 30.66
C ARG A 611 -31.94 -16.98 31.85
N LEU A 612 -31.49 -17.32 33.06
CA LEU A 612 -31.87 -16.60 34.28
C LEU A 612 -31.30 -15.18 34.33
N GLU A 613 -30.08 -14.98 33.84
CA GLU A 613 -29.38 -13.68 33.88
C GLU A 613 -29.40 -12.92 32.54
N THR A 614 -30.07 -13.46 31.52
CA THR A 614 -30.19 -12.82 30.19
C THR A 614 -31.62 -12.34 29.96
N PRO A 615 -31.90 -11.03 30.07
CA PRO A 615 -33.17 -10.44 29.61
C PRO A 615 -33.42 -10.75 28.13
N ARG A 616 -34.68 -10.88 27.73
CA ARG A 616 -35.06 -11.21 26.35
C ARG A 616 -34.70 -10.11 25.35
N ASP A 617 -34.75 -8.86 25.76
CA ASP A 617 -34.48 -7.71 24.91
C ASP A 617 -33.74 -6.60 25.67
N ILE A 618 -32.92 -5.86 24.94
CA ILE A 618 -32.29 -4.62 25.36
C ILE A 618 -32.85 -3.51 24.48
N GLU A 619 -33.22 -2.37 25.05
CA GLU A 619 -33.56 -1.18 24.27
C GLU A 619 -32.27 -0.43 23.86
N PRO A 620 -31.78 -0.54 22.60
CA PRO A 620 -30.45 -0.04 22.26
C PRO A 620 -30.37 1.49 22.27
N LEU A 621 -31.49 2.17 22.03
CA LEU A 621 -31.58 3.62 22.05
C LEU A 621 -31.20 4.21 23.41
N HIS A 622 -31.50 3.53 24.52
CA HIS A 622 -31.09 3.97 25.85
C HIS A 622 -29.57 4.12 25.96
N PHE A 623 -28.83 3.20 25.33
CA PHE A 623 -27.36 3.14 25.41
C PHE A 623 -26.71 4.12 24.44
N ILE A 624 -27.25 4.20 23.21
CA ILE A 624 -26.76 5.13 22.19
C ILE A 624 -26.96 6.58 22.65
N THR A 625 -28.18 6.96 23.05
CA THR A 625 -28.51 8.35 23.41
C THR A 625 -27.81 8.83 24.69
N LYS A 626 -27.52 7.92 25.63
CA LYS A 626 -26.81 8.23 26.87
C LYS A 626 -25.31 7.96 26.81
N ASN A 627 -24.80 7.57 25.65
CA ASN A 627 -23.41 7.17 25.42
C ASN A 627 -22.89 6.17 26.49
N LYS A 628 -23.67 5.13 26.76
CA LYS A 628 -23.35 4.07 27.73
C LYS A 628 -22.84 2.82 27.00
N ALA A 629 -21.93 2.09 27.64
CA ALA A 629 -21.51 0.77 27.16
C ALA A 629 -22.70 -0.21 27.16
N PHE A 630 -22.77 -1.05 26.13
CA PHE A 630 -23.73 -2.14 26.09
C PHE A 630 -23.39 -3.21 27.14
N PRO A 631 -24.40 -3.80 27.81
CA PRO A 631 -24.17 -4.65 28.97
C PRO A 631 -23.64 -6.04 28.59
N THR A 632 -22.53 -6.43 29.21
CA THR A 632 -21.94 -7.79 29.18
C THR A 632 -22.49 -8.65 30.31
N LEU A 633 -22.16 -9.94 30.30
CA LEU A 633 -22.52 -10.89 31.37
C LEU A 633 -21.73 -10.60 32.65
N THR A 634 -22.30 -10.95 33.81
CA THR A 634 -21.63 -10.76 35.10
C THR A 634 -20.41 -11.69 35.23
N GLN A 635 -19.37 -11.26 35.94
CA GLN A 635 -18.16 -12.07 36.13
C GLN A 635 -18.44 -13.41 36.82
N GLU A 636 -19.39 -13.43 37.75
CA GLU A 636 -19.82 -14.65 38.43
C GLU A 636 -20.43 -15.65 37.44
N LEU A 637 -21.32 -15.18 36.57
CA LEU A 637 -21.93 -16.01 35.54
C LEU A 637 -20.90 -16.51 34.52
N ILE A 638 -20.01 -15.63 34.04
CA ILE A 638 -18.92 -15.99 33.12
C ILE A 638 -18.09 -17.13 33.70
N THR A 639 -17.72 -17.04 34.98
CA THR A 639 -16.92 -18.06 35.67
C THR A 639 -17.65 -19.41 35.71
N ARG A 640 -18.94 -19.42 36.05
CA ARG A 640 -19.75 -20.66 36.11
C ARG A 640 -19.95 -21.28 34.72
N LEU A 641 -20.25 -20.47 33.71
CA LEU A 641 -20.43 -20.92 32.32
C LEU A 641 -19.11 -21.45 31.73
N GLY A 642 -17.99 -20.77 31.98
CA GLY A 642 -16.66 -21.20 31.56
C GLY A 642 -16.25 -22.57 32.12
N LEU A 643 -16.51 -22.81 33.41
CA LEU A 643 -16.24 -24.11 34.06
C LEU A 643 -17.04 -25.27 33.43
N ILE A 644 -18.29 -25.02 33.06
CA ILE A 644 -19.13 -26.02 32.38
C ILE A 644 -18.61 -26.27 30.97
N ASN A 645 -18.30 -25.21 30.21
CA ASN A 645 -17.78 -25.32 28.85
C ASN A 645 -16.45 -26.08 28.80
N GLU A 646 -15.48 -25.74 29.66
CA GLU A 646 -14.16 -26.40 29.72
C GLU A 646 -14.31 -27.92 29.88
N TYR A 647 -15.22 -28.35 30.76
CA TYR A 647 -15.49 -29.75 30.97
C TYR A 647 -16.21 -30.42 29.79
N VAL A 648 -17.35 -29.88 29.35
CA VAL A 648 -18.21 -30.51 28.33
C VAL A 648 -17.50 -30.56 26.97
N SER A 649 -16.85 -29.46 26.57
CA SER A 649 -16.10 -29.39 25.31
C SER A 649 -14.88 -30.33 25.34
N GLY A 650 -14.23 -30.49 26.49
CA GLY A 650 -13.16 -31.46 26.69
C GLY A 650 -13.61 -32.93 26.63
N VAL A 651 -14.87 -33.23 26.98
CA VAL A 651 -15.47 -34.57 26.82
C VAL A 651 -15.86 -34.81 25.36
N TYR A 652 -16.48 -33.81 24.71
CA TYR A 652 -16.90 -33.89 23.31
C TYR A 652 -15.73 -34.15 22.36
N LYS A 653 -14.62 -33.41 22.50
CA LYS A 653 -13.39 -33.62 21.71
C LYS A 653 -12.80 -35.04 21.89
N ARG A 654 -12.83 -35.58 23.12
CA ARG A 654 -12.33 -36.95 23.42
C ARG A 654 -13.19 -38.07 22.85
N GLN A 655 -14.46 -37.82 22.56
CA GLN A 655 -15.36 -38.79 21.94
C GLN A 655 -15.29 -38.78 20.40
N GLY A 656 -14.33 -38.05 19.81
CA GLY A 656 -14.18 -37.94 18.36
C GLY A 656 -15.24 -37.04 17.71
N GLY A 657 -15.88 -36.16 18.47
CA GLY A 657 -16.84 -35.20 17.94
C GLY A 657 -16.16 -34.21 16.99
N SER A 658 -16.45 -34.33 15.70
CA SER A 658 -16.06 -33.36 14.66
C SER A 658 -17.21 -32.38 14.40
N GLY A 659 -17.35 -31.33 15.21
CA GLY A 659 -18.41 -30.34 15.07
C GLY A 659 -18.51 -29.35 16.24
N GLU A 660 -19.50 -28.45 16.17
CA GLU A 660 -19.79 -27.49 17.26
C GLU A 660 -20.22 -28.20 18.54
N SER A 661 -19.61 -27.82 19.67
CA SER A 661 -19.95 -28.29 21.01
C SER A 661 -21.43 -28.05 21.33
N PRO A 662 -22.14 -28.97 22.02
CA PRO A 662 -23.52 -28.76 22.44
C PRO A 662 -23.74 -27.46 23.23
N ILE A 663 -22.75 -27.07 24.04
CA ILE A 663 -22.77 -25.82 24.83
C ILE A 663 -22.68 -24.57 23.94
N ALA A 664 -21.86 -24.62 22.88
CA ALA A 664 -21.75 -23.56 21.90
C ALA A 664 -23.08 -23.33 21.16
N LYS A 665 -23.81 -24.41 20.83
CA LYS A 665 -25.13 -24.33 20.19
C LYS A 665 -26.19 -23.71 21.11
N ILE A 666 -26.26 -24.19 22.36
CA ILE A 666 -27.18 -23.63 23.37
C ILE A 666 -26.95 -22.13 23.55
N TYR A 667 -25.67 -21.72 23.64
CA TYR A 667 -25.29 -20.31 23.75
C TYR A 667 -25.77 -19.51 22.54
N ALA A 668 -25.42 -19.94 21.33
CA ALA A 668 -25.77 -19.23 20.10
C ALA A 668 -27.29 -19.12 19.90
N GLU A 669 -28.06 -20.19 20.17
CA GLU A 669 -29.52 -20.18 20.06
C GLU A 669 -30.18 -19.17 21.01
N LEU A 670 -29.72 -19.11 22.26
CA LEU A 670 -30.27 -18.19 23.26
C LEU A 670 -29.89 -16.73 23.00
N ARG A 671 -28.61 -16.49 22.70
CA ARG A 671 -28.08 -15.13 22.55
C ARG A 671 -28.50 -14.51 21.22
N SER A 672 -28.62 -15.29 20.16
CA SER A 672 -29.12 -14.81 18.87
C SER A 672 -30.57 -14.30 18.95
N GLN A 673 -31.43 -14.96 19.73
CA GLN A 673 -32.81 -14.49 19.96
C GLN A 673 -32.83 -13.11 20.62
N ARG A 674 -31.97 -12.88 21.62
CA ARG A 674 -31.84 -11.58 22.30
C ARG A 674 -31.36 -10.49 21.35
N LEU A 675 -30.33 -10.76 20.55
CA LEU A 675 -29.80 -9.81 19.57
C LEU A 675 -30.90 -9.39 18.57
N SER A 676 -31.60 -10.36 17.99
CA SER A 676 -32.68 -10.11 17.04
C SER A 676 -33.85 -9.33 17.66
N ALA A 677 -34.29 -9.70 18.86
CA ALA A 677 -35.38 -9.02 19.56
C ALA A 677 -35.03 -7.55 19.89
N SER A 678 -33.77 -7.28 20.24
CA SER A 678 -33.30 -5.93 20.57
C SER A 678 -33.21 -5.01 19.33
N LEU A 679 -33.05 -5.58 18.14
CA LEU A 679 -32.79 -4.84 16.90
C LEU A 679 -34.02 -4.65 16.01
N VAL A 680 -35.07 -5.47 16.19
CA VAL A 680 -36.23 -5.51 15.28
C VAL A 680 -36.95 -4.15 15.11
N ASN A 681 -37.07 -3.37 16.19
CA ASN A 681 -37.72 -2.06 16.15
C ASN A 681 -36.92 -1.03 15.34
N LEU A 682 -35.58 -1.10 15.41
CA LEU A 682 -34.69 -0.21 14.65
C LEU A 682 -34.65 -0.60 13.17
N ALA A 683 -34.73 -1.90 12.86
CA ALA A 683 -34.90 -2.39 11.50
C ALA A 683 -36.20 -1.83 10.87
N ALA A 684 -37.33 -1.95 11.58
CA ALA A 684 -38.61 -1.41 11.14
C ALA A 684 -38.60 0.13 11.00
N ALA A 685 -37.97 0.84 11.94
CA ALA A 685 -37.81 2.30 11.87
C ALA A 685 -37.00 2.74 10.64
N SER A 686 -35.94 1.98 10.29
CA SER A 686 -35.12 2.24 9.10
C SER A 686 -35.94 2.14 7.82
N SER A 687 -36.76 1.09 7.67
CA SER A 687 -37.65 0.93 6.51
C SER A 687 -38.75 2.00 6.44
N ASN A 688 -39.32 2.40 7.58
CA ASN A 688 -40.41 3.39 7.62
C ASN A 688 -39.94 4.82 7.35
N THR A 689 -38.76 5.19 7.84
CA THR A 689 -38.19 6.54 7.66
C THR A 689 -37.72 6.83 6.25
N ALA A 690 -37.56 5.81 5.39
CA ALA A 690 -37.29 6.01 3.96
C ALA A 690 -38.48 6.67 3.23
N LYS A 691 -39.72 6.47 3.70
CA LYS A 691 -40.93 7.04 3.08
C LYS A 691 -41.08 8.51 3.46
N LYS A 692 -40.62 9.41 2.58
CA LYS A 692 -40.71 10.87 2.78
C LYS A 692 -42.15 11.38 2.74
N LYS A 693 -42.42 12.46 3.49
CA LYS A 693 -43.72 13.18 3.42
C LYS A 693 -43.95 13.86 2.07
N ASN A 694 -42.88 14.32 1.41
CA ASN A 694 -42.92 14.86 0.06
C ASN A 694 -42.10 13.93 -0.86
N PRO A 695 -42.75 13.22 -1.82
CA PRO A 695 -42.06 12.28 -2.72
C PRO A 695 -40.97 12.92 -3.58
N ASP A 696 -41.15 14.20 -3.94
CA ASP A 696 -40.24 14.93 -4.84
C ASP A 696 -39.04 15.57 -4.12
N ALA A 697 -39.02 15.55 -2.78
CA ALA A 697 -37.91 16.13 -2.02
C ALA A 697 -36.64 15.27 -2.15
N ILE A 698 -35.50 15.89 -2.39
CA ILE A 698 -34.19 15.20 -2.39
C ILE A 698 -33.89 14.69 -0.98
N TYR A 699 -33.39 13.45 -0.90
CA TYR A 699 -32.97 12.85 0.36
C TYR A 699 -31.86 13.68 1.04
N ARG A 700 -31.92 13.79 2.37
CA ARG A 700 -30.91 14.48 3.19
C ARG A 700 -30.27 13.52 4.17
N THR A 701 -28.96 13.63 4.32
CA THR A 701 -28.15 12.82 5.23
C THR A 701 -28.73 12.79 6.65
N GLY A 702 -28.70 11.63 7.29
CA GLY A 702 -29.16 11.43 8.67
C GLY A 702 -30.67 11.41 8.87
N THR A 703 -31.49 11.48 7.81
CA THR A 703 -32.96 11.42 7.95
C THR A 703 -33.50 9.99 8.07
N ASN A 704 -32.72 8.97 7.67
CA ASN A 704 -33.08 7.56 7.79
C ASN A 704 -32.53 6.93 9.09
N GLY A 705 -33.28 5.97 9.64
CA GLY A 705 -32.91 5.24 10.87
C GLY A 705 -31.73 4.25 10.75
N ILE A 706 -31.21 4.00 9.55
CA ILE A 706 -30.18 2.98 9.30
C ILE A 706 -28.87 3.22 10.07
N GLY A 707 -28.50 4.50 10.30
CA GLY A 707 -27.32 4.84 11.10
C GLY A 707 -27.44 4.39 12.54
N THR A 708 -28.57 4.68 13.18
CA THR A 708 -28.86 4.24 14.55
C THR A 708 -28.97 2.74 14.64
N TYR A 709 -29.52 2.08 13.62
CA TYR A 709 -29.56 0.62 13.55
C TYR A 709 -28.15 0.01 13.49
N ALA A 710 -27.26 0.56 12.65
CA ALA A 710 -25.87 0.11 12.54
C ALA A 710 -25.08 0.31 13.85
N GLN A 711 -25.23 1.46 14.52
CA GLN A 711 -24.60 1.73 15.82
C GLN A 711 -25.07 0.76 16.91
N ALA A 712 -26.37 0.44 16.93
CA ALA A 712 -26.92 -0.56 17.85
C ALA A 712 -26.32 -1.94 17.60
N MET A 713 -26.19 -2.34 16.32
CA MET A 713 -25.56 -3.61 15.94
C MET A 713 -24.10 -3.67 16.37
N GLU A 714 -23.32 -2.62 16.11
CA GLU A 714 -21.91 -2.54 16.49
C GLU A 714 -21.73 -2.80 17.99
N GLY A 715 -22.42 -2.02 18.82
CA GLY A 715 -22.30 -2.10 20.28
C GLY A 715 -22.76 -3.44 20.84
N LEU A 716 -23.88 -3.97 20.35
CA LEU A 716 -24.40 -5.27 20.79
C LEU A 716 -23.47 -6.42 20.38
N PHE A 717 -22.93 -6.40 19.16
CA PHE A 717 -22.06 -7.46 18.66
C PHE A 717 -20.71 -7.47 19.38
N LEU A 718 -20.15 -6.28 19.67
CA LEU A 718 -18.91 -6.18 20.44
C LEU A 718 -19.07 -6.68 21.88
N ALA A 719 -20.16 -6.31 22.55
CA ALA A 719 -20.45 -6.83 23.88
C ALA A 719 -20.66 -8.36 23.86
N GLU A 720 -21.25 -8.89 22.78
CA GLU A 720 -21.41 -10.34 22.61
C GLU A 720 -20.08 -11.05 22.38
N TYR A 721 -19.19 -10.47 21.56
CA TYR A 721 -17.86 -11.01 21.31
C TYR A 721 -17.01 -11.07 22.60
N GLU A 722 -17.12 -10.07 23.47
CA GLU A 722 -16.45 -10.05 24.77
C GLU A 722 -16.95 -11.19 25.69
N ASN A 723 -18.27 -11.43 25.73
CA ASN A 723 -18.84 -12.56 26.47
C ASN A 723 -18.29 -13.89 25.93
N ILE A 724 -18.23 -14.05 24.60
CA ILE A 724 -17.74 -15.27 23.96
C ILE A 724 -16.25 -15.49 24.28
N CYS A 725 -15.42 -14.45 24.19
CA CYS A 725 -14.00 -14.54 24.53
C CYS A 725 -13.76 -14.95 25.99
N SER A 726 -14.70 -14.61 26.87
CA SER A 726 -14.61 -14.88 28.31
C SER A 726 -15.10 -16.28 28.70
N ILE A 727 -15.93 -16.94 27.87
CA ILE A 727 -16.56 -18.24 28.16
C ILE A 727 -15.94 -19.38 27.34
N PHE A 728 -15.53 -19.09 26.10
CA PHE A 728 -15.10 -20.09 25.13
C PHE A 728 -13.60 -20.05 24.83
N THR A 729 -13.08 -21.14 24.26
CA THR A 729 -11.67 -21.20 23.84
C THR A 729 -11.46 -20.50 22.50
N ARG A 730 -10.23 -20.06 22.22
CA ARG A 730 -9.91 -19.27 21.02
C ARG A 730 -10.32 -19.92 19.70
N GLU A 731 -10.31 -21.24 19.63
CA GLU A 731 -10.75 -22.02 18.46
C GLU A 731 -12.26 -21.88 18.20
N ASP A 732 -13.05 -21.62 19.25
CA ASP A 732 -14.51 -21.54 19.19
C ASP A 732 -15.01 -20.09 18.99
N TRP A 733 -14.17 -19.07 19.15
CA TRP A 733 -14.59 -17.66 19.14
C TRP A 733 -15.30 -17.27 17.84
N GLY A 734 -14.67 -17.54 16.69
CA GLY A 734 -15.22 -17.23 15.37
C GLY A 734 -16.54 -17.94 15.09
N PRO A 735 -16.57 -19.30 15.12
CA PRO A 735 -17.79 -20.07 14.85
C PRO A 735 -18.97 -19.69 15.75
N VAL A 736 -18.76 -19.58 17.07
CA VAL A 736 -19.84 -19.23 18.01
C VAL A 736 -20.34 -17.81 17.78
N PHE A 737 -19.44 -16.86 17.50
CA PHE A 737 -19.81 -15.48 17.22
C PHE A 737 -20.61 -15.34 15.93
N GLN A 738 -20.18 -16.02 14.86
CA GLN A 738 -20.91 -16.08 13.58
C GLN A 738 -22.31 -16.66 13.78
N ALA A 739 -22.44 -17.82 14.45
CA ALA A 739 -23.73 -18.45 14.72
C ALA A 739 -24.66 -17.56 15.55
N THR A 740 -24.11 -16.86 16.54
CA THR A 740 -24.87 -15.96 17.42
C THR A 740 -25.40 -14.72 16.67
N CYS A 741 -24.60 -14.14 15.77
CA CYS A 741 -24.97 -12.92 15.05
C CYS A 741 -25.84 -13.19 13.80
N GLN A 742 -25.87 -14.42 13.30
CA GLN A 742 -26.47 -14.75 12.01
C GLN A 742 -27.94 -14.32 11.85
N PRO A 743 -28.85 -14.53 12.82
CA PRO A 743 -30.25 -14.10 12.66
C PRO A 743 -30.41 -12.58 12.54
N ALA A 744 -29.64 -11.80 13.31
CA ALA A 744 -29.66 -10.35 13.24
C ALA A 744 -29.07 -9.82 11.92
N LEU A 745 -28.02 -10.48 11.39
CA LEU A 745 -27.45 -10.19 10.08
C LEU A 745 -28.44 -10.46 8.93
N LEU A 746 -29.23 -11.54 9.01
CA LEU A 746 -30.27 -11.83 8.03
C LEU A 746 -31.39 -10.79 8.05
N GLU A 747 -31.74 -10.26 9.22
CA GLU A 747 -32.71 -9.16 9.35
C GLU A 747 -32.18 -7.88 8.69
N LEU A 748 -30.92 -7.50 8.98
CA LEU A 748 -30.26 -6.39 8.31
C LEU A 748 -30.29 -6.56 6.78
N GLY A 749 -29.98 -7.76 6.29
CA GLY A 749 -30.05 -8.09 4.87
C GLY A 749 -31.47 -7.99 4.27
N ARG A 750 -32.53 -8.17 5.06
CA ARG A 750 -33.91 -7.90 4.63
C ARG A 750 -34.18 -6.39 4.57
N THR A 751 -33.85 -5.65 5.62
CA THR A 751 -34.01 -4.18 5.68
C THR A 751 -33.26 -3.50 4.52
N LEU A 752 -32.01 -3.87 4.26
CA LEU A 752 -31.22 -3.31 3.16
C LEU A 752 -31.87 -3.58 1.79
N ARG A 753 -32.50 -4.74 1.58
CA ARG A 753 -33.24 -5.04 0.34
C ARG A 753 -34.50 -4.19 0.20
N GLU A 754 -35.25 -3.98 1.28
CA GLU A 754 -36.43 -3.11 1.28
C GLU A 754 -36.06 -1.66 0.94
N LEU A 755 -35.01 -1.13 1.59
CA LEU A 755 -34.47 0.19 1.30
C LEU A 755 -33.99 0.29 -0.16
N ASN A 756 -33.28 -0.72 -0.66
CA ASN A 756 -32.81 -0.75 -2.04
C ASN A 756 -33.97 -0.71 -3.05
N ASN A 757 -35.05 -1.44 -2.78
CA ASN A 757 -36.24 -1.44 -3.64
C ASN A 757 -36.92 -0.07 -3.65
N HIS A 758 -36.98 0.61 -2.49
CA HIS A 758 -37.49 1.97 -2.42
C HIS A 758 -36.65 2.96 -3.23
N ILE A 759 -35.32 2.88 -3.12
CA ILE A 759 -34.37 3.71 -3.85
C ILE A 759 -34.51 3.49 -5.36
N LYS A 760 -34.60 2.23 -5.81
CA LYS A 760 -34.79 1.90 -7.24
C LYS A 760 -36.07 2.52 -7.82
N ALA A 761 -37.13 2.62 -7.03
CA ALA A 761 -38.38 3.24 -7.45
C ALA A 761 -38.30 4.77 -7.54
N HIS A 762 -37.35 5.41 -6.84
CA HIS A 762 -37.23 6.87 -6.73
C HIS A 762 -35.78 7.35 -6.98
N MET A 763 -35.15 6.84 -8.05
CA MET A 763 -33.71 7.03 -8.30
C MET A 763 -33.27 8.50 -8.28
N ASN A 764 -34.08 9.40 -8.83
CA ASN A 764 -33.73 10.81 -8.98
C ASN A 764 -33.68 11.58 -7.65
N THR A 765 -34.37 11.11 -6.60
CA THR A 765 -34.46 11.81 -5.31
C THR A 765 -33.83 11.03 -4.16
N ASP A 766 -33.81 9.69 -4.22
CA ASP A 766 -33.40 8.81 -3.12
C ASP A 766 -32.10 8.03 -3.37
N CYS A 767 -31.42 8.20 -4.51
CA CYS A 767 -30.09 7.58 -4.72
C CYS A 767 -29.05 7.97 -3.65
N TYR A 768 -29.18 9.15 -3.04
CA TYR A 768 -28.32 9.61 -1.95
C TYR A 768 -28.41 8.73 -0.69
N LEU A 769 -29.59 8.15 -0.41
CA LEU A 769 -29.75 7.17 0.67
C LEU A 769 -28.89 5.92 0.39
N ALA A 770 -28.71 5.53 -0.88
CA ALA A 770 -27.81 4.42 -1.22
C ALA A 770 -26.35 4.74 -0.87
N TYR A 771 -25.91 5.99 -1.10
CA TYR A 771 -24.55 6.42 -0.76
C TYR A 771 -24.33 6.38 0.76
N GLU A 772 -25.28 6.89 1.54
CA GLU A 772 -25.22 6.86 3.01
C GLU A 772 -25.24 5.42 3.56
N ILE A 773 -26.09 4.55 3.03
CA ILE A 773 -26.11 3.12 3.42
C ILE A 773 -24.75 2.46 3.13
N VAL A 774 -24.16 2.73 1.96
CA VAL A 774 -22.84 2.17 1.61
C VAL A 774 -21.76 2.64 2.59
N GLU A 775 -21.76 3.92 2.99
CA GLU A 775 -20.82 4.43 3.98
C GLU A 775 -21.01 3.79 5.36
N ILE A 776 -22.23 3.84 5.89
CA ILE A 776 -22.56 3.38 7.24
C ILE A 776 -22.27 1.88 7.41
N ILE A 777 -22.74 1.05 6.48
CA ILE A 777 -22.59 -0.41 6.59
C ILE A 777 -21.15 -0.84 6.32
N SER A 778 -20.42 -0.15 5.44
CA SER A 778 -18.99 -0.41 5.25
C SER A 778 -18.18 -0.03 6.50
N GLY A 779 -18.52 1.09 7.14
CA GLY A 779 -17.92 1.51 8.41
C GLY A 779 -18.15 0.49 9.53
N LEU A 780 -19.41 0.06 9.71
CA LEU A 780 -19.78 -1.00 10.66
C LEU A 780 -18.98 -2.28 10.42
N SER A 781 -18.92 -2.75 9.17
CA SER A 781 -18.19 -3.97 8.78
C SER A 781 -16.70 -3.86 9.13
N ASN A 782 -16.05 -2.74 8.79
CA ASN A 782 -14.63 -2.53 9.07
C ASN A 782 -14.32 -2.42 10.56
N ASN A 783 -15.17 -1.74 11.33
CA ASN A 783 -14.99 -1.62 12.78
C ASN A 783 -15.10 -2.97 13.48
N LEU A 784 -16.09 -3.79 13.08
CA LEU A 784 -16.25 -5.14 13.61
C LEU A 784 -15.07 -6.03 13.21
N GLU A 785 -14.69 -6.06 11.94
CA GLU A 785 -13.53 -6.84 11.46
C GLU A 785 -12.25 -6.50 12.24
N THR A 786 -11.97 -5.21 12.45
CA THR A 786 -10.75 -4.77 13.14
C THR A 786 -10.69 -5.25 14.59
N ARG A 787 -11.85 -5.41 15.24
CA ARG A 787 -11.95 -5.77 16.65
C ARG A 787 -12.21 -7.25 16.90
N THR A 788 -12.88 -7.94 15.99
CA THR A 788 -13.30 -9.34 16.16
C THR A 788 -12.63 -10.29 15.17
N GLY A 789 -12.15 -9.79 14.02
CA GLY A 789 -11.63 -10.58 12.91
C GLY A 789 -12.70 -11.34 12.11
N GLU A 790 -13.99 -11.00 12.30
CA GLU A 790 -15.13 -11.80 11.82
C GLU A 790 -16.21 -10.93 11.13
N LEU A 791 -17.10 -11.60 10.37
CA LEU A 791 -18.33 -11.07 9.76
C LEU A 791 -18.20 -10.18 8.51
N LYS A 792 -16.98 -9.76 8.11
CA LYS A 792 -16.77 -8.89 6.93
C LYS A 792 -17.39 -9.42 5.64
N SER A 793 -17.29 -10.72 5.38
CA SER A 793 -17.87 -11.38 4.20
C SER A 793 -19.40 -11.30 4.18
N SER A 794 -20.04 -11.50 5.34
CA SER A 794 -21.50 -11.40 5.48
C SER A 794 -22.01 -10.00 5.16
N PHE A 795 -21.37 -8.96 5.73
CA PHE A 795 -21.73 -7.56 5.42
C PHE A 795 -21.52 -7.22 3.95
N ALA A 796 -20.41 -7.65 3.34
CA ALA A 796 -20.15 -7.43 1.93
C ALA A 796 -21.25 -8.07 1.03
N GLY A 797 -21.70 -9.27 1.38
CA GLY A 797 -22.79 -9.96 0.68
C GLY A 797 -24.11 -9.19 0.73
N PHE A 798 -24.51 -8.69 1.90
CA PHE A 798 -25.76 -7.94 2.05
C PHE A 798 -25.72 -6.53 1.44
N LEU A 799 -24.54 -5.90 1.42
CA LEU A 799 -24.38 -4.53 0.90
C LEU A 799 -24.30 -4.46 -0.63
N ARG A 800 -23.87 -5.56 -1.29
CA ARG A 800 -23.65 -5.62 -2.74
C ARG A 800 -24.84 -5.08 -3.56
N PRO A 801 -26.10 -5.49 -3.34
CA PRO A 801 -27.23 -4.99 -4.15
C PRO A 801 -27.48 -3.49 -4.03
N VAL A 802 -27.16 -2.88 -2.88
CA VAL A 802 -27.29 -1.42 -2.68
C VAL A 802 -26.15 -0.71 -3.40
N ARG A 803 -24.93 -1.25 -3.32
CA ARG A 803 -23.77 -0.70 -4.04
C ARG A 803 -23.96 -0.74 -5.56
N ASP A 804 -24.58 -1.78 -6.09
CA ASP A 804 -24.89 -1.88 -7.53
C ASP A 804 -25.94 -0.84 -7.98
N THR A 805 -26.95 -0.59 -7.14
CA THR A 805 -27.93 0.50 -7.37
C THR A 805 -27.25 1.87 -7.33
N ALA A 806 -26.35 2.10 -6.37
CA ALA A 806 -25.58 3.34 -6.24
C ALA A 806 -24.61 3.57 -7.40
N LYS A 807 -24.07 2.52 -8.02
CA LYS A 807 -23.32 2.64 -9.28
C LYS A 807 -24.22 3.06 -10.44
N SER A 808 -25.36 2.40 -10.56
CA SER A 808 -26.30 2.61 -11.67
C SER A 808 -26.94 4.00 -11.64
N SER A 809 -27.13 4.59 -10.45
CA SER A 809 -27.71 5.93 -10.29
C SER A 809 -26.90 7.02 -10.98
N LEU A 810 -25.57 6.91 -11.01
CA LEU A 810 -24.70 7.93 -11.61
C LEU A 810 -24.98 8.12 -13.10
N ALA A 811 -25.16 7.01 -13.83
CA ALA A 811 -25.50 7.03 -15.25
C ALA A 811 -26.93 7.52 -15.48
N GLU A 812 -27.89 7.08 -14.65
CA GLU A 812 -29.30 7.48 -14.76
C GLU A 812 -29.48 8.99 -14.53
N LEU A 813 -28.80 9.59 -13.53
CA LEU A 813 -28.87 11.03 -13.26
C LEU A 813 -28.32 11.87 -14.43
N LEU A 814 -27.26 11.40 -15.09
CA LEU A 814 -26.70 12.06 -16.25
C LEU A 814 -27.68 11.98 -17.43
N GLU A 815 -28.27 10.81 -17.69
CA GLU A 815 -29.21 10.63 -18.78
C GLU A 815 -30.54 11.37 -18.54
N ASP A 816 -31.01 11.42 -17.29
CA ASP A 816 -32.15 12.22 -16.88
C ASP A 816 -31.98 13.70 -17.25
N THR A 817 -30.77 14.24 -17.03
CA THR A 817 -30.43 15.62 -17.42
C THR A 817 -30.65 15.87 -18.91
N LYS A 818 -30.15 14.96 -19.75
CA LYS A 818 -30.35 15.04 -21.21
C LYS A 818 -31.82 14.92 -21.59
N ARG A 819 -32.55 13.98 -20.99
CA ARG A 819 -34.00 13.79 -21.24
C ARG A 819 -34.79 15.05 -20.91
N ARG A 820 -34.53 15.66 -19.76
CA ARG A 820 -35.19 16.91 -19.32
C ARG A 820 -34.89 18.08 -20.26
N VAL A 821 -33.64 18.23 -20.73
CA VAL A 821 -33.28 19.25 -21.74
C VAL A 821 -33.98 18.98 -23.08
N ASN A 822 -33.99 17.73 -23.54
CA ASN A 822 -34.61 17.37 -24.82
C ASN A 822 -36.14 17.55 -24.82
N ALA A 823 -36.78 17.49 -23.65
CA ALA A 823 -38.21 17.72 -23.48
C ALA A 823 -38.62 19.20 -23.52
N LEU A 824 -37.67 20.14 -23.45
CA LEU A 824 -37.95 21.59 -23.48
C LEU A 824 -38.65 22.00 -24.77
N GLN A 825 -39.79 22.69 -24.66
CA GLN A 825 -40.56 23.12 -25.84
C GLN A 825 -40.14 24.48 -26.39
N VAL A 826 -39.60 25.36 -25.54
CA VAL A 826 -39.25 26.74 -25.90
C VAL A 826 -37.90 27.11 -25.28
N ILE A 827 -37.09 27.88 -26.02
CA ILE A 827 -35.90 28.57 -25.52
C ILE A 827 -36.15 30.09 -25.66
N PRO A 828 -35.81 30.90 -24.64
CA PRO A 828 -36.06 32.34 -24.67
C PRO A 828 -35.45 33.02 -25.91
N ALA A 829 -36.25 33.86 -26.58
CA ALA A 829 -35.85 34.51 -27.83
C ALA A 829 -34.79 35.63 -27.66
N ASP A 830 -34.58 36.06 -26.42
CA ASP A 830 -33.59 37.05 -25.98
C ASP A 830 -32.29 36.42 -25.46
N GLY A 831 -32.23 35.09 -25.35
CA GLY A 831 -31.07 34.34 -24.85
C GLY A 831 -31.01 34.20 -23.33
N ALA A 832 -32.10 34.45 -22.59
CA ALA A 832 -32.13 34.26 -21.15
C ALA A 832 -31.83 32.79 -20.72
N PRO A 833 -31.15 32.59 -19.57
CA PRO A 833 -30.80 31.25 -19.07
C PRO A 833 -32.02 30.45 -18.59
N LEU A 834 -31.90 29.12 -18.55
CA LEU A 834 -32.96 28.21 -18.10
C LEU A 834 -32.71 27.66 -16.68
N PRO A 835 -33.76 27.43 -15.87
CA PRO A 835 -33.62 26.89 -14.51
C PRO A 835 -32.88 25.55 -14.43
N ILE A 836 -32.99 24.71 -15.46
CA ILE A 836 -32.33 23.40 -15.52
C ILE A 836 -30.80 23.47 -15.37
N VAL A 837 -30.19 24.61 -15.74
CA VAL A 837 -28.76 24.86 -15.54
C VAL A 837 -28.46 24.90 -14.04
N SER A 838 -29.16 25.76 -13.30
CA SER A 838 -28.98 25.90 -11.85
C SER A 838 -29.38 24.64 -11.08
N GLU A 839 -30.45 23.96 -11.48
CA GLU A 839 -30.88 22.70 -10.85
C GLU A 839 -29.85 21.58 -11.01
N THR A 840 -29.21 21.47 -12.19
CA THR A 840 -28.17 20.47 -12.44
C THR A 840 -26.94 20.74 -11.58
N MET A 841 -26.54 22.01 -11.44
CA MET A 841 -25.42 22.41 -10.59
C MET A 841 -25.72 22.20 -9.10
N GLN A 842 -26.92 22.54 -8.64
CA GLN A 842 -27.35 22.23 -7.26
C GLN A 842 -27.30 20.74 -6.97
N ARG A 843 -27.69 19.90 -7.92
CA ARG A 843 -27.60 18.43 -7.75
C ARG A 843 -26.16 17.96 -7.61
N LEU A 844 -25.24 18.46 -8.44
CA LEU A 844 -23.82 18.15 -8.32
C LEU A 844 -23.25 18.61 -6.97
N GLN A 845 -23.68 19.77 -6.48
CA GLN A 845 -23.32 20.25 -5.15
C GLN A 845 -23.85 19.34 -4.04
N SER A 846 -25.11 18.90 -4.10
CA SER A 846 -25.65 17.95 -3.13
C SER A 846 -24.92 16.60 -3.12
N MET A 847 -24.29 16.20 -4.23
CA MET A 847 -23.47 14.99 -4.27
C MET A 847 -22.14 15.15 -3.51
N VAL A 848 -21.65 16.38 -3.32
CA VAL A 848 -20.42 16.64 -2.54
C VAL A 848 -20.60 16.26 -1.06
N ASP A 849 -21.81 16.40 -0.51
CA ASP A 849 -22.13 15.93 0.85
C ASP A 849 -21.92 14.42 1.04
N PHE A 850 -21.90 13.66 -0.06
CA PHE A 850 -21.68 12.21 -0.10
C PHE A 850 -20.36 11.85 -0.80
N LEU A 851 -19.39 12.77 -0.83
CA LEU A 851 -18.15 12.60 -1.59
C LEU A 851 -17.38 11.33 -1.21
N ARG A 852 -17.34 10.95 0.08
CA ARG A 852 -16.62 9.76 0.55
C ARG A 852 -17.22 8.46 0.00
N PRO A 853 -18.52 8.15 0.20
CA PRO A 853 -19.12 6.95 -0.39
C PRO A 853 -19.11 6.99 -1.92
N ILE A 854 -19.35 8.15 -2.54
CA ILE A 854 -19.31 8.29 -4.00
C ILE A 854 -17.90 8.00 -4.52
N SER A 855 -16.85 8.51 -3.90
CA SER A 855 -15.45 8.23 -4.28
C SER A 855 -15.16 6.72 -4.26
N SER A 856 -15.61 6.02 -3.21
CA SER A 856 -15.48 4.55 -3.12
C SER A 856 -16.26 3.80 -4.22
N ILE A 857 -17.41 4.33 -4.61
CA ILE A 857 -18.20 3.80 -5.72
C ILE A 857 -17.50 4.07 -7.06
N MET A 858 -17.01 5.29 -7.27
CA MET A 858 -16.32 5.76 -8.48
C MET A 858 -15.04 4.96 -8.75
N VAL A 859 -14.21 4.73 -7.73
CA VAL A 859 -13.02 3.86 -7.84
C VAL A 859 -13.42 2.45 -8.31
N SER A 860 -14.56 1.94 -7.82
CA SER A 860 -15.06 0.61 -8.22
C SER A 860 -15.83 0.57 -9.54
N LEU A 861 -16.15 1.73 -10.12
CA LEU A 861 -16.79 1.88 -11.41
C LEU A 861 -15.74 2.13 -12.51
N GLY A 862 -14.61 2.72 -12.15
CA GLY A 862 -13.58 3.19 -13.07
C GLY A 862 -13.93 4.54 -13.68
N ASP A 863 -12.91 5.28 -14.09
CA ASP A 863 -13.10 6.56 -14.78
C ASP A 863 -13.89 6.38 -16.08
N GLY A 864 -14.91 7.22 -16.30
CA GLY A 864 -15.83 7.13 -17.44
C GLY A 864 -16.87 6.01 -17.38
N GLY A 865 -16.88 5.16 -16.34
CA GLY A 865 -17.80 4.00 -16.26
C GLY A 865 -19.29 4.36 -16.16
N TRP A 866 -19.64 5.62 -15.88
CA TRP A 866 -21.02 6.15 -15.90
C TRP A 866 -21.57 6.41 -17.31
N ARG A 867 -20.73 6.33 -18.36
CA ARG A 867 -21.14 6.60 -19.75
C ARG A 867 -21.74 5.37 -20.46
N SER A 868 -21.61 4.17 -19.88
CA SER A 868 -21.80 2.87 -20.56
C SER A 868 -23.22 2.27 -20.50
N THR A 869 -24.29 3.07 -20.54
CA THR A 869 -25.67 2.54 -20.44
C THR A 869 -26.51 2.63 -21.73
N SER A 870 -25.97 3.13 -22.86
CA SER A 870 -26.79 3.42 -24.06
C SER A 870 -26.37 2.75 -25.38
N ALA A 871 -25.58 1.67 -25.37
CA ALA A 871 -25.20 0.98 -26.62
C ALA A 871 -25.30 -0.57 -26.63
N SER A 872 -25.86 -1.23 -25.61
CA SER A 872 -25.86 -2.71 -25.52
C SER A 872 -27.23 -3.40 -25.64
N ALA A 873 -28.32 -2.69 -25.98
CA ALA A 873 -29.66 -3.29 -26.03
C ALA A 873 -30.12 -3.79 -27.42
N ARG A 874 -29.33 -3.68 -28.49
CA ARG A 874 -29.69 -4.21 -29.82
C ARG A 874 -28.49 -4.79 -30.56
N GLY A 875 -28.21 -6.06 -30.32
CA GLY A 875 -27.23 -6.84 -31.08
C GLY A 875 -26.84 -8.10 -30.32
N GLY A 876 -27.52 -9.21 -30.60
CA GLY A 876 -27.19 -10.51 -30.02
C GLY A 876 -25.86 -11.03 -30.55
N GLY A 877 -24.89 -11.14 -29.65
CA GLY A 877 -23.61 -11.82 -29.84
C GLY A 877 -22.92 -11.87 -28.48
N GLY A 878 -22.96 -13.03 -27.83
CA GLY A 878 -22.45 -13.22 -26.47
C GLY A 878 -20.93 -13.13 -26.36
N GLY A 879 -20.48 -12.72 -25.18
CA GLY A 879 -19.07 -12.68 -24.77
C GLY A 879 -18.75 -11.39 -24.03
N ASP A 880 -18.50 -11.49 -22.73
CA ASP A 880 -18.14 -10.42 -21.80
C ASP A 880 -17.18 -9.39 -22.43
N ALA A 881 -17.69 -8.19 -22.73
CA ALA A 881 -16.85 -7.04 -22.97
C ALA A 881 -16.30 -6.58 -21.61
N ILE A 882 -15.13 -7.13 -21.26
CA ILE A 882 -14.32 -6.70 -20.13
C ILE A 882 -14.07 -5.18 -20.29
N PRO A 883 -14.43 -4.34 -19.30
CA PRO A 883 -14.07 -2.92 -19.32
C PRO A 883 -12.56 -2.80 -19.54
N SER A 884 -12.13 -1.94 -20.47
CA SER A 884 -10.71 -1.83 -20.84
C SER A 884 -9.84 -1.60 -19.61
N LEU A 885 -8.75 -2.35 -19.50
CA LEU A 885 -7.76 -2.31 -18.40
C LEU A 885 -7.16 -0.92 -18.10
N SER A 886 -7.46 0.10 -18.92
CA SER A 886 -7.19 1.51 -18.62
C SER A 886 -8.09 2.11 -17.52
N SER A 887 -9.14 1.42 -17.08
CA SER A 887 -10.06 1.92 -16.04
C SER A 887 -9.72 1.44 -14.62
N PHE A 888 -8.63 0.68 -14.45
CA PHE A 888 -8.12 0.23 -13.17
C PHE A 888 -6.63 0.60 -13.04
N ASP A 889 -6.34 1.89 -13.16
CA ASP A 889 -5.08 2.41 -12.63
C ASP A 889 -5.08 2.25 -11.10
N ILE A 890 -4.09 1.50 -10.63
CA ILE A 890 -3.76 1.32 -9.21
C ILE A 890 -3.34 2.69 -8.68
N GLY A 891 -4.30 3.46 -8.14
CA GLY A 891 -4.06 4.77 -7.53
C GLY A 891 -5.05 5.89 -7.86
N ALA A 892 -6.15 5.65 -8.59
CA ALA A 892 -7.06 6.73 -8.93
C ALA A 892 -7.74 7.32 -7.66
N ASP A 893 -7.50 8.61 -7.39
CA ASP A 893 -8.21 9.36 -6.35
C ASP A 893 -9.69 9.40 -6.71
N GLY A 894 -10.55 8.78 -5.88
CA GLY A 894 -11.99 8.76 -6.12
C GLY A 894 -12.62 10.16 -6.19
N LYS A 895 -11.97 11.18 -5.60
CA LYS A 895 -12.35 12.59 -5.76
C LYS A 895 -12.05 13.11 -7.16
N GLU A 896 -10.94 12.68 -7.76
CA GLU A 896 -10.56 13.04 -9.13
C GLU A 896 -11.51 12.40 -10.15
N ILE A 897 -11.86 11.13 -9.97
CA ILE A 897 -12.88 10.46 -10.80
C ILE A 897 -14.24 11.17 -10.66
N PHE A 898 -14.62 11.57 -9.44
CA PHE A 898 -15.84 12.34 -9.24
C PHE A 898 -15.77 13.72 -9.92
N ALA A 899 -14.62 14.39 -9.93
CA ALA A 899 -14.42 15.63 -10.68
C ALA A 899 -14.61 15.43 -12.20
N HIS A 900 -14.17 14.29 -12.75
CA HIS A 900 -14.45 13.91 -14.14
C HIS A 900 -15.95 13.70 -14.39
N TYR A 901 -16.65 13.02 -13.47
CA TYR A 901 -18.11 12.88 -13.56
C TYR A 901 -18.84 14.23 -13.57
N CYS A 902 -18.42 15.17 -12.72
CA CYS A 902 -18.96 16.53 -12.71
C CYS A 902 -18.70 17.25 -14.04
N ALA A 903 -17.48 17.17 -14.57
CA ALA A 903 -17.13 17.76 -15.86
C ALA A 903 -17.96 17.16 -17.01
N ASP A 904 -18.13 15.85 -17.02
CA ASP A 904 -18.93 15.12 -18.00
C ASP A 904 -20.41 15.47 -17.94
N THR A 905 -20.94 15.68 -16.73
CA THR A 905 -22.33 16.09 -16.52
C THR A 905 -22.55 17.52 -17.03
N ILE A 906 -21.61 18.43 -16.76
CA ILE A 906 -21.65 19.80 -17.28
C ILE A 906 -21.57 19.81 -18.80
N ASP A 907 -20.67 19.03 -19.39
CA ASP A 907 -20.51 18.93 -20.85
C ASP A 907 -21.75 18.31 -21.52
N ALA A 908 -22.34 17.28 -20.91
CA ALA A 908 -23.59 16.67 -21.38
C ALA A 908 -24.76 17.66 -21.33
N LEU A 909 -24.87 18.45 -20.25
CA LEU A 909 -25.87 19.52 -20.12
C LEU A 909 -25.69 20.56 -21.24
N MET A 910 -24.47 21.09 -21.40
CA MET A 910 -24.17 22.12 -22.39
C MET A 910 -24.39 21.63 -23.83
N SER A 911 -23.99 20.39 -24.12
CA SER A 911 -24.20 19.75 -25.42
C SER A 911 -25.69 19.56 -25.72
N ALA A 912 -26.48 19.09 -24.76
CA ALA A 912 -27.92 18.93 -24.93
C ALA A 912 -28.63 20.28 -25.14
N LEU A 913 -28.22 21.31 -24.37
CA LEU A 913 -28.77 22.66 -24.50
C LEU A 913 -28.45 23.27 -25.86
N GLU A 914 -27.23 23.09 -26.37
CA GLU A 914 -26.83 23.55 -27.71
C GLU A 914 -27.60 22.84 -28.81
N GLY A 915 -27.74 21.51 -28.72
CA GLY A 915 -28.52 20.72 -29.67
C GLY A 915 -29.98 21.17 -29.70
N ARG A 916 -30.58 21.39 -28.53
CA ARG A 916 -31.97 21.86 -28.42
C ARG A 916 -32.13 23.30 -28.92
N ALA A 917 -31.19 24.19 -28.61
CA ALA A 917 -31.15 25.57 -29.10
C ALA A 917 -31.08 25.63 -30.63
N ARG A 918 -30.27 24.77 -31.24
CA ARG A 918 -30.17 24.68 -32.70
C ARG A 918 -31.50 24.32 -33.37
N VAL A 919 -32.26 23.41 -32.76
CA VAL A 919 -33.57 22.98 -33.28
C VAL A 919 -34.63 24.08 -33.13
N LEU A 920 -34.69 24.72 -31.96
CA LEU A 920 -35.77 25.66 -31.63
C LEU A 920 -35.53 27.11 -32.14
N LEU A 921 -34.27 27.56 -32.27
CA LEU A 921 -33.94 28.93 -32.68
C LEU A 921 -33.66 29.10 -34.18
N GLN A 922 -33.76 28.03 -34.99
CA GLN A 922 -33.75 28.01 -36.46
C GLN A 922 -32.92 29.13 -37.13
N GLN A 923 -31.59 28.99 -37.12
CA GLN A 923 -30.59 29.90 -37.73
C GLN A 923 -30.33 31.25 -37.04
N ARG A 924 -30.92 31.56 -35.86
CA ARG A 924 -30.55 32.73 -35.05
C ARG A 924 -29.26 32.50 -34.24
N LYS A 925 -28.12 32.40 -34.93
CA LYS A 925 -26.81 32.12 -34.30
C LYS A 925 -26.42 33.09 -33.17
N PRO A 926 -26.66 34.42 -33.25
CA PRO A 926 -26.27 35.33 -32.18
C PRO A 926 -27.04 35.11 -30.87
N VAL A 927 -28.34 34.84 -30.96
CA VAL A 927 -29.19 34.52 -29.79
C VAL A 927 -28.74 33.22 -29.14
N MET A 928 -28.38 32.22 -29.94
CA MET A 928 -27.81 30.96 -29.45
C MET A 928 -26.46 31.17 -28.77
N GLY A 929 -25.62 32.08 -29.29
CA GLY A 929 -24.37 32.49 -28.64
C GLY A 929 -24.59 33.13 -27.27
N VAL A 930 -25.56 34.06 -27.15
CA VAL A 930 -25.94 34.68 -25.87
C VAL A 930 -26.44 33.64 -24.87
N PHE A 931 -27.35 32.76 -25.29
CA PHE A 931 -27.93 31.71 -24.45
C PHE A 931 -26.86 30.78 -23.84
N LEU A 932 -25.93 30.33 -24.66
CA LEU A 932 -24.84 29.46 -24.21
C LEU A 932 -23.87 30.21 -23.29
N ALA A 933 -23.53 31.46 -23.59
CA ALA A 933 -22.64 32.27 -22.77
C ALA A 933 -23.24 32.56 -21.38
N ASN A 934 -24.54 32.86 -21.29
CA ASN A 934 -25.23 33.03 -20.00
C ASN A 934 -25.21 31.73 -19.18
N SER A 935 -25.44 30.59 -19.84
CA SER A 935 -25.40 29.28 -19.19
C SER A 935 -24.00 28.97 -18.62
N VAL A 936 -22.93 29.27 -19.38
CA VAL A 936 -21.55 29.13 -18.92
C VAL A 936 -21.26 30.05 -17.74
N ALA A 937 -21.68 31.32 -17.78
CA ALA A 937 -21.45 32.27 -16.68
C ALA A 937 -22.11 31.82 -15.37
N ILE A 938 -23.33 31.27 -15.45
CA ILE A 938 -24.02 30.72 -14.27
C ILE A 938 -23.29 29.50 -13.72
N ILE A 939 -22.89 28.57 -14.59
CA ILE A 939 -22.13 27.37 -14.17
C ILE A 939 -20.82 27.78 -13.50
N GLU A 940 -20.08 28.73 -14.11
CA GLU A 940 -18.83 29.23 -13.57
C GLU A 940 -18.99 29.87 -12.19
N ARG A 941 -20.04 30.69 -12.01
CA ARG A 941 -20.40 31.30 -10.72
C ARG A 941 -20.74 30.24 -9.67
N MET A 942 -21.56 29.25 -10.02
CA MET A 942 -21.96 28.20 -9.10
C MET A 942 -20.82 27.25 -8.73
N ILE A 943 -19.86 26.99 -9.62
CA ILE A 943 -18.65 26.23 -9.25
C ILE A 943 -17.82 27.03 -8.25
N ARG A 944 -17.56 28.31 -8.53
CA ARG A 944 -16.71 29.17 -7.70
C ARG A 944 -17.30 29.41 -6.31
N ASP A 945 -18.62 29.56 -6.22
CA ASP A 945 -19.31 29.97 -4.99
C ASP A 945 -19.83 28.75 -4.17
N SER A 946 -19.35 27.54 -4.44
CA SER A 946 -19.75 26.29 -3.74
C SER A 946 -18.57 25.35 -3.44
N ASP A 947 -18.85 24.28 -2.70
CA ASP A 947 -17.89 23.21 -2.38
C ASP A 947 -17.43 22.38 -3.61
N LEU A 948 -17.90 22.73 -4.81
CA LEU A 948 -17.39 22.22 -6.08
C LEU A 948 -16.05 22.87 -6.48
N ALA A 949 -15.71 24.05 -5.97
CA ALA A 949 -14.50 24.78 -6.34
C ALA A 949 -13.21 23.96 -6.12
N PRO A 950 -12.96 23.33 -4.94
CA PRO A 950 -11.75 22.54 -4.73
C PRO A 950 -11.62 21.33 -5.66
N LEU A 951 -12.75 20.82 -6.18
CA LEU A 951 -12.77 19.66 -7.09
C LEU A 951 -12.56 20.05 -8.54
N LEU A 952 -13.05 21.23 -8.95
CA LEU A 952 -13.13 21.61 -10.36
C LEU A 952 -12.22 22.77 -10.75
N ASP A 953 -11.63 23.53 -9.83
CA ASP A 953 -10.91 24.77 -10.19
C ASP A 953 -9.76 24.56 -11.17
N ALA A 954 -8.98 23.48 -11.01
CA ALA A 954 -7.91 23.14 -11.95
C ALA A 954 -8.40 22.83 -13.37
N ARG A 955 -9.67 22.40 -13.51
CA ARG A 955 -10.28 21.95 -14.78
C ARG A 955 -11.34 22.91 -15.32
N ARG A 956 -11.78 23.87 -14.48
CA ARG A 956 -12.85 24.85 -14.75
C ARG A 956 -12.55 25.65 -16.02
N GLY A 957 -11.31 26.14 -16.15
CA GLY A 957 -10.85 26.86 -17.34
C GLY A 957 -10.99 26.02 -18.61
N PRO A 958 -10.23 24.91 -18.76
CA PRO A 958 -10.30 24.05 -19.95
C PRO A 958 -11.72 23.58 -20.31
N LEU A 959 -12.54 23.22 -19.31
CA LEU A 959 -13.92 22.75 -19.50
C LEU A 959 -14.82 23.85 -20.08
N LEU A 960 -14.84 25.03 -19.45
CA LEU A 960 -15.77 26.10 -19.81
C LEU A 960 -15.25 26.95 -20.98
N ASP A 961 -13.93 27.02 -21.20
CA ASP A 961 -13.32 27.77 -22.29
C ASP A 961 -13.78 27.29 -23.66
N THR A 962 -13.98 25.98 -23.82
CA THR A 962 -14.47 25.37 -25.06
C THR A 962 -15.87 25.90 -25.40
N TRP A 963 -16.75 25.94 -24.39
CA TRP A 963 -18.11 26.46 -24.54
C TRP A 963 -18.13 27.98 -24.69
N ARG A 964 -17.26 28.71 -23.97
CA ARG A 964 -17.13 30.16 -24.08
C ARG A 964 -16.67 30.58 -25.48
N LYS A 965 -15.66 29.92 -26.04
CA LYS A 965 -15.19 30.14 -27.42
C LYS A 965 -16.27 29.83 -28.45
N LYS A 966 -17.02 28.73 -28.26
CA LYS A 966 -18.13 28.37 -29.15
C LYS A 966 -19.24 29.40 -29.11
N ALA A 967 -19.64 29.86 -27.93
CA ALA A 967 -20.63 30.91 -27.73
C ALA A 967 -20.19 32.25 -28.38
N ALA A 968 -18.94 32.66 -28.16
CA ALA A 968 -18.36 33.85 -28.76
C ALA A 968 -18.31 33.76 -30.30
N SER A 969 -17.95 32.61 -30.85
CA SER A 969 -17.95 32.41 -32.32
C SER A 969 -19.34 32.47 -32.93
N LEU A 970 -20.37 31.96 -32.25
CA LEU A 970 -21.76 32.03 -32.71
C LEU A 970 -22.30 33.46 -32.66
N TYR A 971 -21.89 34.21 -31.65
CA TYR A 971 -22.25 35.61 -31.49
C TYR A 971 -21.56 36.53 -32.51
N THR A 972 -20.25 36.42 -32.63
CA THR A 972 -19.41 37.24 -33.53
C THR A 972 -19.49 36.86 -35.01
N ASP A 973 -20.27 35.84 -35.38
CA ASP A 973 -20.51 35.47 -36.79
C ASP A 973 -21.05 36.67 -37.59
N THR A 974 -21.95 37.45 -36.98
CA THR A 974 -22.47 38.70 -37.56
C THR A 974 -21.39 39.76 -37.79
N CYS A 975 -20.35 39.80 -36.96
CA CYS A 975 -19.24 40.73 -37.12
C CYS A 975 -18.38 40.37 -38.34
N LYS A 976 -18.32 39.09 -38.73
CA LYS A 976 -17.61 38.66 -39.94
C LYS A 976 -18.31 39.20 -41.18
N ASP A 977 -19.64 39.09 -41.24
CA ASP A 977 -20.44 39.63 -42.35
C ASP A 977 -20.25 41.14 -42.49
N ILE A 978 -20.29 41.87 -41.36
CA ILE A 978 -20.03 43.32 -41.32
C ILE A 978 -18.61 43.65 -41.80
N SER A 979 -17.62 42.85 -41.39
CA SER A 979 -16.22 43.07 -41.73
C SER A 979 -15.94 42.94 -43.23
N VAL A 980 -16.74 42.16 -43.99
CA VAL A 980 -16.61 42.03 -45.45
C VAL A 980 -16.71 43.39 -46.15
N HIS A 981 -17.54 44.30 -45.64
CA HIS A 981 -17.67 45.65 -46.19
C HIS A 981 -16.43 46.52 -46.00
N LEU A 982 -15.52 46.14 -45.10
CA LEU A 982 -14.32 46.89 -44.74
C LEU A 982 -13.03 46.34 -45.38
N PHE A 983 -13.08 45.19 -46.06
CA PHE A 983 -11.92 44.63 -46.76
C PHE A 983 -11.74 45.19 -48.18
N ASP A 984 -10.48 45.38 -48.59
CA ASP A 984 -10.10 45.79 -49.95
C ASP A 984 -9.76 44.57 -50.82
N VAL A 985 -10.38 44.45 -52.00
CA VAL A 985 -10.13 43.40 -53.01
C VAL A 985 -9.30 43.96 -54.19
N ILE A 986 -8.69 45.14 -54.06
CA ILE A 986 -7.93 45.74 -55.17
C ILE A 986 -6.60 44.98 -55.34
N HIS A 987 -6.57 44.20 -56.41
CA HIS A 987 -5.50 43.37 -56.94
C HIS A 987 -4.06 43.85 -56.65
N THR A 988 -3.27 42.93 -56.12
CA THR A 988 -1.81 42.88 -56.16
C THR A 988 -1.27 42.81 -57.60
N SER A 989 -1.44 43.88 -58.40
CA SER A 989 -0.85 43.96 -59.75
C SER A 989 -0.02 45.21 -60.03
N ARG A 990 0.24 46.06 -59.01
CA ARG A 990 1.33 47.05 -59.07
C ARG A 990 1.99 47.21 -57.70
N GLY A 991 3.29 46.90 -57.66
CA GLY A 991 4.28 47.32 -56.66
C GLY A 991 3.85 47.27 -55.19
N ARG A 992 4.35 46.27 -54.45
CA ARG A 992 4.28 46.22 -52.99
C ARG A 992 4.82 47.53 -52.39
N PRO A 993 4.08 48.30 -51.58
CA PRO A 993 4.69 49.31 -50.73
C PRO A 993 5.45 48.58 -49.62
N THR A 994 6.70 48.96 -49.40
CA THR A 994 7.54 48.48 -48.31
C THR A 994 6.89 48.74 -46.96
N SER A 995 6.76 47.68 -46.16
CA SER A 995 6.41 47.74 -44.74
C SER A 995 7.55 48.43 -43.97
N GLY A 996 7.34 49.68 -43.58
CA GLY A 996 8.21 50.42 -42.66
C GLY A 996 7.96 51.92 -42.68
N GLY A 997 7.56 52.48 -41.53
CA GLY A 997 7.58 53.93 -41.27
C GLY A 997 6.21 54.57 -41.00
N GLN A 998 6.12 55.31 -39.89
CA GLN A 998 5.01 56.21 -39.51
C GLN A 998 4.83 57.34 -40.55
N ASN A 999 4.30 57.03 -41.72
CA ASN A 999 3.83 58.05 -42.66
C ASN A 999 2.30 58.11 -42.60
N THR A 1000 1.77 59.28 -42.27
CA THR A 1000 0.35 59.61 -42.31
C THR A 1000 -0.22 59.26 -43.69
N ILE A 1001 -1.18 58.34 -43.72
CA ILE A 1001 -1.90 57.95 -44.94
C ILE A 1001 -2.79 59.14 -45.36
N ASP A 1002 -2.47 59.78 -46.49
CA ASP A 1002 -3.30 60.86 -47.04
C ASP A 1002 -4.43 60.28 -47.91
N SER A 1003 -5.64 60.23 -47.34
CA SER A 1003 -6.84 59.75 -48.03
C SER A 1003 -7.11 60.52 -49.34
N SER A 1004 -6.86 61.83 -49.35
CA SER A 1004 -7.11 62.68 -50.51
C SER A 1004 -6.19 62.32 -51.68
N ALA A 1005 -4.95 61.93 -51.40
CA ALA A 1005 -3.97 61.47 -52.39
C ALA A 1005 -4.35 60.12 -52.99
N ILE A 1006 -4.84 59.19 -52.17
CA ILE A 1006 -5.28 57.85 -52.61
C ILE A 1006 -6.52 57.98 -53.51
N LEU A 1007 -7.48 58.83 -53.14
CA LEU A 1007 -8.69 59.05 -53.92
C LEU A 1007 -8.42 59.72 -55.28
N LYS A 1008 -7.36 60.53 -55.42
CA LYS A 1008 -6.97 61.11 -56.72
C LYS A 1008 -6.55 60.03 -57.74
N GLY A 1009 -6.00 58.90 -57.27
CA GLY A 1009 -5.57 57.78 -58.11
C GLY A 1009 -6.65 56.75 -58.48
N LEU A 1010 -7.87 56.89 -57.96
CA LEU A 1010 -8.97 55.93 -58.14
C LEU A 1010 -9.96 56.35 -59.24
N SER A 1011 -10.51 55.36 -59.96
CA SER A 1011 -11.53 55.61 -60.99
C SER A 1011 -12.85 56.07 -60.35
N SER A 1012 -13.73 56.70 -61.14
CA SER A 1012 -15.08 57.07 -60.68
C SER A 1012 -15.89 55.85 -60.21
N LYS A 1013 -15.67 54.68 -60.82
CA LYS A 1013 -16.30 53.41 -60.43
C LYS A 1013 -15.81 52.94 -59.06
N ASP A 1014 -14.52 53.06 -58.77
CA ASP A 1014 -13.94 52.65 -57.49
C ASP A 1014 -14.41 53.56 -56.35
N LYS A 1015 -14.51 54.87 -56.60
CA LYS A 1015 -15.06 55.84 -55.64
C LYS A 1015 -16.51 55.53 -55.28
N GLU A 1016 -17.33 55.14 -56.26
CA GLU A 1016 -18.71 54.77 -56.01
C GLU A 1016 -18.82 53.44 -55.26
N ASN A 1017 -17.98 52.45 -55.59
CA ASN A 1017 -17.89 51.20 -54.84
C ASN A 1017 -17.53 51.43 -53.36
N ILE A 1018 -16.61 52.34 -53.07
CA ILE A 1018 -16.23 52.70 -51.68
C ILE A 1018 -17.41 53.33 -50.93
N LYS A 1019 -18.18 54.23 -51.56
CA LYS A 1019 -19.40 54.79 -50.95
C LYS A 1019 -20.45 53.72 -50.65
N THR A 1020 -20.65 52.77 -51.57
CA THR A 1020 -21.54 51.63 -51.37
C THR A 1020 -21.10 50.76 -50.19
N LYS A 1021 -19.78 50.54 -50.03
CA LYS A 1021 -19.23 49.84 -48.87
C LYS A 1021 -19.50 50.56 -47.54
N PHE A 1022 -19.29 51.88 -47.48
CA PHE A 1022 -19.62 52.66 -46.29
C PHE A 1022 -21.13 52.59 -45.95
N ALA A 1023 -22.01 52.72 -46.96
CA ALA A 1023 -23.46 52.63 -46.74
C ALA A 1023 -23.90 51.24 -46.25
N ALA A 1024 -23.35 50.17 -46.85
CA ALA A 1024 -23.62 48.79 -46.43
C ALA A 1024 -23.11 48.52 -45.01
N PHE A 1025 -21.90 48.97 -44.68
CA PHE A 1025 -21.35 48.88 -43.33
C PHE A 1025 -22.24 49.58 -42.30
N ASN A 1026 -22.64 50.84 -42.55
CA ASN A 1026 -23.46 51.60 -41.59
C ASN A 1026 -24.78 50.88 -41.27
N LEU A 1027 -25.46 50.36 -42.30
CA LEU A 1027 -26.72 49.63 -42.13
C LEU A 1027 -26.54 48.37 -41.27
N SER A 1028 -25.59 47.52 -41.62
CA SER A 1028 -25.35 46.26 -40.92
C SER A 1028 -24.80 46.46 -39.50
N PHE A 1029 -23.96 47.48 -39.29
CA PHE A 1029 -23.43 47.83 -37.97
C PHE A 1029 -24.52 48.38 -37.05
N ASP A 1030 -25.39 49.26 -37.52
CA ASP A 1030 -26.51 49.81 -36.74
C ASP A 1030 -27.51 48.71 -36.32
N GLU A 1031 -27.83 47.80 -37.25
CA GLU A 1031 -28.71 46.67 -36.98
C GLU A 1031 -28.13 45.72 -35.93
N MET A 1032 -26.82 45.46 -35.98
CA MET A 1032 -26.12 44.67 -34.97
C MET A 1032 -26.15 45.36 -33.60
N VAL A 1033 -25.88 46.67 -33.53
CA VAL A 1033 -25.92 47.44 -32.27
C VAL A 1033 -27.32 47.43 -31.65
N ALA A 1034 -28.37 47.57 -32.46
CA ALA A 1034 -29.75 47.51 -32.00
C ALA A 1034 -30.11 46.12 -31.43
N ARG A 1035 -29.69 45.05 -32.12
CA ARG A 1035 -29.91 43.66 -31.66
C ARG A 1035 -29.13 43.34 -30.38
N HIS A 1036 -27.88 43.79 -30.28
CA HIS A 1036 -27.08 43.61 -29.07
C HIS A 1036 -27.77 44.16 -27.81
N LYS A 1037 -28.42 45.33 -27.93
CA LYS A 1037 -29.17 45.96 -26.83
C LYS A 1037 -30.47 45.24 -26.45
N GLN A 1038 -30.99 44.37 -27.31
CA GLN A 1038 -32.22 43.61 -27.07
C GLN A 1038 -31.96 42.25 -26.40
N TYR A 1039 -30.72 41.77 -26.38
CA TYR A 1039 -30.38 40.49 -25.78
C TYR A 1039 -30.28 40.59 -24.26
N SER A 1040 -30.79 39.56 -23.57
CA SER A 1040 -30.62 39.40 -22.13
C SER A 1040 -29.28 38.74 -21.87
N MET A 1041 -28.29 39.52 -21.40
CA MET A 1041 -26.92 39.04 -21.15
C MET A 1041 -26.55 39.22 -19.69
N GLU A 1042 -25.94 38.20 -19.08
CA GLU A 1042 -25.25 38.35 -17.79
C GLU A 1042 -24.16 39.43 -17.93
N ARG A 1043 -23.87 40.14 -16.83
CA ARG A 1043 -22.93 41.29 -16.83
C ARG A 1043 -21.57 40.95 -17.46
N GLU A 1044 -21.04 39.78 -17.12
CA GLU A 1044 -19.74 39.27 -17.58
C GLU A 1044 -19.76 38.96 -19.09
N VAL A 1045 -20.86 38.38 -19.58
CA VAL A 1045 -21.09 38.05 -20.99
C VAL A 1045 -21.18 39.33 -21.82
N LYS A 1046 -21.94 40.31 -21.34
CA LYS A 1046 -22.10 41.61 -22.01
C LYS A 1046 -20.75 42.30 -22.21
N GLN A 1047 -19.93 42.36 -21.16
CA GLN A 1047 -18.58 42.94 -21.23
C GLN A 1047 -17.66 42.19 -22.20
N ALA A 1048 -17.70 40.85 -22.19
CA ALA A 1048 -16.88 40.03 -23.08
C ALA A 1048 -17.27 40.23 -24.55
N PHE A 1049 -18.57 40.15 -24.87
CA PHE A 1049 -19.05 40.33 -26.24
C PHE A 1049 -18.87 41.75 -26.76
N ALA A 1050 -19.07 42.78 -25.93
CA ALA A 1050 -18.77 44.16 -26.31
C ALA A 1050 -17.29 44.33 -26.71
N LYS A 1051 -16.38 43.74 -25.92
CA LYS A 1051 -14.95 43.74 -26.20
C LYS A 1051 -14.59 42.99 -27.48
N ASP A 1052 -15.19 41.82 -27.72
CA ASP A 1052 -14.93 41.03 -28.93
C ASP A 1052 -15.38 41.77 -30.20
N VAL A 1053 -16.57 42.37 -30.17
CA VAL A 1053 -17.11 43.19 -31.26
C VAL A 1053 -16.19 44.38 -31.55
N GLN A 1054 -15.77 45.10 -30.50
CA GLN A 1054 -14.84 46.23 -30.62
C GLN A 1054 -13.51 45.79 -31.24
N ASN A 1055 -12.88 44.73 -30.72
CA ASN A 1055 -11.60 44.23 -31.21
C ASN A 1055 -11.64 43.78 -32.68
N MET A 1056 -12.77 43.24 -33.15
CA MET A 1056 -12.93 42.80 -34.53
C MET A 1056 -13.18 43.97 -35.49
N ILE A 1057 -14.08 44.88 -35.15
CA ILE A 1057 -14.59 45.88 -36.09
C ILE A 1057 -13.77 47.17 -36.04
N GLU A 1058 -13.39 47.66 -34.86
CA GLU A 1058 -12.75 48.98 -34.69
C GLU A 1058 -11.44 49.11 -35.49
N PRO A 1059 -10.50 48.14 -35.47
CA PRO A 1059 -9.25 48.26 -36.22
C PRO A 1059 -9.46 48.23 -37.74
N LEU A 1060 -10.42 47.44 -38.21
CA LEU A 1060 -10.76 47.34 -39.64
C LEU A 1060 -11.40 48.64 -40.12
N TYR A 1061 -12.33 49.19 -39.33
CA TYR A 1061 -12.98 50.44 -39.65
C TYR A 1061 -11.97 51.59 -39.64
N ASN A 1062 -11.12 51.69 -38.63
CA ASN A 1062 -10.10 52.75 -38.54
C ASN A 1062 -9.16 52.74 -39.75
N ARG A 1063 -8.71 51.56 -40.19
CA ARG A 1063 -7.88 51.42 -41.40
C ARG A 1063 -8.62 51.80 -42.67
N PHE A 1064 -9.88 51.40 -42.80
CA PHE A 1064 -10.72 51.72 -43.96
C PHE A 1064 -11.02 53.23 -44.02
N TRP A 1065 -11.32 53.83 -42.87
CA TRP A 1065 -11.55 55.25 -42.69
C TRP A 1065 -10.31 56.09 -43.01
N ASP A 1066 -9.13 55.71 -42.48
CA ASP A 1066 -7.86 56.42 -42.76
C ASP A 1066 -7.55 56.49 -44.26
N ARG A 1067 -7.94 55.46 -45.00
CA ARG A 1067 -7.69 55.38 -46.44
C ARG A 1067 -8.71 56.16 -47.27
N TYR A 1068 -9.98 56.21 -46.87
CA TYR A 1068 -11.08 56.60 -47.76
C TYR A 1068 -12.06 57.66 -47.23
N HIS A 1069 -11.89 58.21 -46.03
CA HIS A 1069 -12.85 59.16 -45.44
C HIS A 1069 -13.15 60.40 -46.31
N GLU A 1070 -12.19 60.86 -47.11
CA GLU A 1070 -12.36 62.02 -48.01
C GLU A 1070 -13.26 61.75 -49.23
N VAL A 1071 -13.74 60.50 -49.44
CA VAL A 1071 -14.58 60.12 -50.59
C VAL A 1071 -15.93 60.86 -50.61
N ASP A 1072 -16.37 61.28 -49.43
CA ASP A 1072 -17.63 61.98 -49.20
C ASP A 1072 -17.44 63.50 -49.06
N LYS A 1073 -16.21 64.01 -49.19
CA LYS A 1073 -15.87 65.45 -49.12
C LYS A 1073 -16.46 66.15 -47.88
N GLY A 1074 -16.50 65.46 -46.74
CA GLY A 1074 -17.07 65.99 -45.49
C GLY A 1074 -18.59 66.18 -45.48
N LYS A 1075 -19.35 65.63 -46.45
CA LYS A 1075 -20.81 65.79 -46.53
C LYS A 1075 -21.60 64.88 -45.57
N GLY A 1076 -20.95 63.87 -44.97
CA GLY A 1076 -21.56 62.96 -43.99
C GLY A 1076 -22.70 62.10 -44.54
N LYS A 1077 -22.85 61.99 -45.86
CA LYS A 1077 -23.91 61.21 -46.51
C LYS A 1077 -23.59 59.71 -46.55
N TYR A 1078 -22.31 59.35 -46.70
CA TYR A 1078 -21.84 57.98 -46.77
C TYR A 1078 -20.91 57.64 -45.59
N VAL A 1079 -20.00 58.54 -45.23
CA VAL A 1079 -19.12 58.37 -44.07
C VAL A 1079 -19.84 58.90 -42.83
N LYS A 1080 -20.58 58.02 -42.15
CA LYS A 1080 -21.44 58.35 -41.00
C LYS A 1080 -20.65 58.55 -39.70
N TYR A 1081 -19.60 57.76 -39.48
CA TYR A 1081 -18.81 57.77 -38.25
C TYR A 1081 -17.42 58.34 -38.52
N ASP A 1082 -16.96 59.25 -37.68
CA ASP A 1082 -15.53 59.48 -37.49
C ASP A 1082 -14.97 58.50 -36.44
N LYS A 1083 -13.65 58.51 -36.23
CA LYS A 1083 -12.99 57.60 -35.28
C LYS A 1083 -13.51 57.76 -33.85
N SER A 1084 -13.80 58.99 -33.41
CA SER A 1084 -14.38 59.25 -32.08
C SER A 1084 -15.82 58.77 -31.96
N ALA A 1085 -16.62 58.99 -33.00
CA ALA A 1085 -18.04 58.63 -33.04
C ALA A 1085 -18.23 57.12 -33.04
N ILE A 1086 -17.43 56.36 -33.81
CA ILE A 1086 -17.52 54.89 -33.79
C ILE A 1086 -17.02 54.31 -32.46
N ALA A 1087 -15.95 54.87 -31.88
CA ALA A 1087 -15.46 54.47 -30.56
C ALA A 1087 -16.52 54.68 -29.47
N ALA A 1088 -17.25 55.80 -29.52
CA ALA A 1088 -18.36 56.08 -28.61
C ALA A 1088 -19.50 55.05 -28.75
N VAL A 1089 -19.79 54.55 -29.96
CA VAL A 1089 -20.80 53.50 -30.16
C VAL A 1089 -20.38 52.19 -29.50
N PHE A 1090 -19.12 51.77 -29.59
CA PHE A 1090 -18.61 50.57 -28.90
C PHE A 1090 -18.73 50.68 -27.38
N LEU A 1091 -18.50 51.86 -26.81
CA LEU A 1091 -18.71 52.09 -25.37
C LEU A 1091 -20.18 51.86 -24.95
N THR A 1092 -21.16 52.06 -25.84
CA THR A 1092 -22.57 51.78 -25.54
C THR A 1092 -22.94 50.28 -25.56
N LEU A 1093 -22.01 49.41 -25.93
CA LEU A 1093 -22.20 47.96 -25.92
C LEU A 1093 -21.86 47.33 -24.56
N TYR A 1094 -20.98 47.95 -23.78
CA TYR A 1094 -20.71 47.58 -22.39
C TYR A 1094 -21.93 47.84 -21.50
#